data_AF-A0A8T3R7F0-F1
#
_entry.id   AF-A0A8T3R7F0-F1
#
_cell.length_a   1.000
_cell.length_b   1.000
_cell.length_c   1.000
_cell.angle_alpha   90.00
_cell.angle_beta   90.00
_cell.angle_gamma   90.00
#
_symmetry.space_group_name_H-M   'P 1'
#
loop_
_entity.id
_entity.type
_entity.pdbx_description
1 polymer ?
#
loop_
_entity_poly.entity_id
_entity_poly.type
_entity_poly.pdbx_seq_one_letter_code
_entity_poly.pdbx_strand_id
1 'polypeptide(L)'
;MKNVAVCVSGEGSNLRALLAAERHGTLGGAVVLVAADRECRGLETARSAGIPTVLVSPDAYLDRSDWDASLAAALQAAAPDLVVLAGFMRVVGPGTLAAFPDRILNVHPSLLPAFPGTDAVGEALVAGVRLTGVTVHVVDARLDGGPILLQESEPVLPTDDREALLGRLHALEHRLLPRAAALMLAGAASVSVSEPRVVLDAALAADLPSRRRALISVSDKRGLEDLGRGLTALDFELVSTGGTARVLREAGLRVTDVSVVTGAPEMLDGRVKTLHPRIAAGVLADRRRADHRAQLAAAGIEPFELVVVNLYPFEAVSQRADITADELIEEIDIGGPTLVRAAAKNHANVAVVTDPDHYPRLLAALAGGPTVPEETRRSLAVAAFAHTAAYETIIARTLPDVLGTGGAAAGPDDVVAASTVPETFPAHLSLRLEHVEQLRYGENPHQAAALYRRRDAVPESGPFATGMRLLQGKPLSYNNILDASAAAALARDLRGPAVAIIKHLNPCGAAEAADIGTAWLRALAGDPTSAFGGVVAVRGTVDASLALDLTDIFLEVVVAAAFDPDARQALAAKPNLRLIEDPTVLLPVSPGIELRTAGGGVLLAESDHRAEADDPGAWRTATTRSPSPSELIDLELAWRIARHVSSNAIVLTREQAVVGVGAGQMSRVDSCRLAVEKAGPDRASGAACGSDAFFPFPDGVELCLAAGVTAFVQPGGSQRDAEVVAVAERAGATMLLTGRRHFRH
;
A
#
# COMPACT_ATOMS: atom_id res chain seq x y z
N MET A 1 42.64 -4.17 -24.41
CA MET A 1 42.19 -4.62 -23.07
C MET A 1 43.43 -4.78 -22.23
N LYS A 2 43.42 -4.39 -20.95
CA LYS A 2 44.58 -4.48 -20.07
C LYS A 2 44.83 -5.92 -19.63
N ASN A 3 46.08 -6.33 -19.49
CA ASN A 3 46.50 -7.69 -19.16
C ASN A 3 46.79 -7.84 -17.66
N VAL A 4 46.22 -8.86 -17.03
CA VAL A 4 46.46 -9.20 -15.62
C VAL A 4 47.13 -10.56 -15.51
N ALA A 5 48.25 -10.63 -14.79
CA ALA A 5 48.83 -11.90 -14.36
C ALA A 5 48.53 -12.15 -12.88
N VAL A 6 48.10 -13.35 -12.53
CA VAL A 6 47.68 -13.69 -11.16
C VAL A 6 48.58 -14.79 -10.59
N CYS A 7 49.16 -14.55 -9.42
CA CYS A 7 49.96 -15.53 -8.68
C CYS A 7 49.12 -16.18 -7.58
N VAL A 8 49.13 -17.51 -7.48
CA VAL A 8 48.33 -18.29 -6.51
C VAL A 8 49.12 -19.42 -5.86
N SER A 9 48.74 -19.83 -4.65
CA SER A 9 49.36 -20.98 -3.95
C SER A 9 48.38 -22.02 -3.42
N GLY A 10 47.06 -21.79 -3.52
CA GLY A 10 46.05 -22.61 -2.85
C GLY A 10 44.74 -22.75 -3.61
N GLU A 11 43.61 -22.61 -2.91
CA GLU A 11 42.25 -22.86 -3.43
C GLU A 11 41.82 -21.94 -4.59
N GLY A 12 42.52 -20.82 -4.83
CA GLY A 12 42.20 -19.90 -5.91
C GLY A 12 40.86 -19.16 -5.76
N SER A 13 40.38 -18.95 -4.52
CA SER A 13 39.15 -18.20 -4.25
C SER A 13 39.23 -16.76 -4.77
N ASN A 14 40.34 -16.07 -4.50
CA ASN A 14 40.63 -14.72 -5.02
C ASN A 14 40.75 -14.68 -6.56
N LEU A 15 41.33 -15.71 -7.18
CA LEU A 15 41.35 -15.84 -8.64
C LEU A 15 39.93 -15.92 -9.20
N ARG A 16 39.05 -16.72 -8.60
CA ARG A 16 37.64 -16.81 -9.03
C ARG A 16 36.91 -15.47 -8.91
N ALA A 17 37.22 -14.68 -7.89
CA ALA A 17 36.67 -13.33 -7.72
C ALA A 17 37.12 -12.38 -8.84
N LEU A 18 38.41 -12.41 -9.22
CA LEU A 18 38.94 -11.65 -10.35
C LEU A 18 38.28 -12.05 -11.68
N LEU A 19 38.14 -13.35 -11.94
CA LEU A 19 37.48 -13.86 -13.15
C LEU A 19 35.99 -13.51 -13.19
N ALA A 20 35.32 -13.43 -12.04
CA ALA A 20 33.94 -12.96 -11.98
C ALA A 20 33.86 -11.46 -12.32
N ALA A 21 34.77 -10.63 -11.79
CA ALA A 21 34.83 -9.22 -12.11
C ALA A 21 35.17 -8.96 -13.60
N GLU A 22 36.02 -9.79 -14.20
CA GLU A 22 36.29 -9.78 -15.64
C GLU A 22 35.01 -10.05 -16.45
N ARG A 23 34.29 -11.14 -16.14
CA ARG A 23 33.04 -11.48 -16.84
C ARG A 23 31.97 -10.39 -16.73
N HIS A 24 31.91 -9.72 -15.58
CA HIS A 24 30.96 -8.61 -15.35
C HIS A 24 31.44 -7.27 -15.91
N GLY A 25 32.66 -7.20 -16.49
CA GLY A 25 33.25 -5.97 -17.01
C GLY A 25 33.68 -4.97 -15.93
N THR A 26 33.63 -5.32 -14.64
CA THR A 26 34.01 -4.43 -13.53
C THR A 26 35.52 -4.43 -13.26
N LEU A 27 36.27 -5.40 -13.80
CA LEU A 27 37.73 -5.44 -13.66
C LEU A 27 38.46 -4.44 -14.59
N GLY A 28 37.91 -4.14 -15.77
CA GLY A 28 38.59 -3.28 -16.77
C GLY A 28 39.80 -3.92 -17.47
N GLY A 29 40.03 -5.22 -17.29
CA GLY A 29 41.11 -6.00 -17.90
C GLY A 29 40.77 -7.49 -17.97
N ALA A 30 41.70 -8.29 -18.49
CA ALA A 30 41.56 -9.74 -18.62
C ALA A 30 42.69 -10.50 -17.92
N VAL A 31 42.37 -11.62 -17.28
CA VAL A 31 43.39 -12.51 -16.69
C VAL A 31 44.02 -13.34 -17.80
N VAL A 32 45.28 -13.04 -18.13
CA VAL A 32 46.00 -13.65 -19.27
C VAL A 32 47.00 -14.73 -18.87
N LEU A 33 47.35 -14.80 -17.58
CA LEU A 33 48.28 -15.78 -17.05
C LEU A 33 47.97 -16.06 -15.58
N VAL A 34 48.00 -17.34 -15.19
CA VAL A 34 48.03 -17.75 -13.77
C VAL A 34 49.34 -18.46 -13.47
N ALA A 35 50.15 -17.87 -12.60
CA ALA A 35 51.39 -18.44 -12.09
C ALA A 35 51.18 -19.05 -10.70
N ALA A 36 51.87 -20.14 -10.38
CA ALA A 36 51.85 -20.71 -9.03
C ALA A 36 53.22 -21.21 -8.59
N ASP A 37 53.43 -21.27 -7.27
CA ASP A 37 54.64 -21.84 -6.66
C ASP A 37 54.53 -23.34 -6.40
N ARG A 38 53.34 -23.92 -6.60
CA ARG A 38 53.03 -25.35 -6.42
C ARG A 38 51.78 -25.72 -7.22
N GLU A 39 51.59 -27.01 -7.50
CA GLU A 39 50.30 -27.48 -8.01
C GLU A 39 49.21 -27.22 -6.96
N CYS A 40 48.10 -26.62 -7.40
CA CYS A 40 47.01 -26.21 -6.54
C CYS A 40 45.70 -26.07 -7.34
N ARG A 41 44.56 -26.05 -6.65
CA ARG A 41 43.23 -25.87 -7.27
C ARG A 41 43.08 -24.56 -8.04
N GLY A 42 43.85 -23.53 -7.69
CA GLY A 42 43.93 -22.29 -8.47
C GLY A 42 44.37 -22.53 -9.92
N LEU A 43 45.38 -23.39 -10.15
CA LEU A 43 45.82 -23.76 -11.50
C LEU A 43 44.75 -24.58 -12.24
N GLU A 44 44.09 -25.52 -11.56
CA GLU A 44 43.00 -26.30 -12.15
C GLU A 44 41.85 -25.40 -12.62
N THR A 45 41.50 -24.39 -11.80
CA THR A 45 40.49 -23.39 -12.13
C THR A 45 40.89 -22.60 -13.38
N ALA A 46 42.14 -22.15 -13.46
CA ALA A 46 42.67 -21.40 -14.60
C ALA A 46 42.65 -22.25 -15.89
N ARG A 47 43.14 -23.49 -15.82
CA ARG A 47 43.12 -24.45 -16.94
C ARG A 47 41.69 -24.71 -17.43
N SER A 48 40.76 -24.91 -16.51
CA SER A 48 39.33 -25.12 -16.83
C SER A 48 38.68 -23.89 -17.47
N ALA A 49 39.17 -22.69 -17.16
CA ALA A 49 38.76 -21.44 -17.78
C ALA A 49 39.51 -21.13 -19.09
N GLY A 50 40.41 -22.01 -19.55
CA GLY A 50 41.21 -21.81 -20.77
C GLY A 50 42.33 -20.78 -20.64
N ILE A 51 42.72 -20.42 -19.41
CA ILE A 51 43.74 -19.40 -19.14
C ILE A 51 45.12 -20.08 -19.12
N PRO A 52 46.14 -19.53 -19.80
CA PRO A 52 47.50 -20.02 -19.71
C PRO A 52 47.99 -20.11 -18.26
N THR A 53 48.65 -21.23 -17.93
CA THR A 53 49.18 -21.47 -16.59
C THR A 53 50.67 -21.76 -16.61
N VAL A 54 51.40 -21.29 -15.60
CA VAL A 54 52.82 -21.60 -15.38
C VAL A 54 53.08 -22.01 -13.94
N LEU A 55 53.83 -23.10 -13.76
CA LEU A 55 54.29 -23.55 -12.45
C LEU A 55 55.75 -23.17 -12.29
N VAL A 56 56.05 -22.26 -11.35
CA VAL A 56 57.41 -21.83 -11.01
C VAL A 56 57.71 -22.29 -9.58
N SER A 57 57.99 -23.60 -9.44
CA SER A 57 58.25 -24.19 -8.13
C SER A 57 59.60 -23.73 -7.57
N PRO A 58 59.65 -23.21 -6.32
CA PRO A 58 60.91 -22.87 -5.64
C PRO A 58 61.84 -24.07 -5.50
N ASP A 59 61.29 -25.28 -5.36
CA ASP A 59 62.07 -26.51 -5.16
C ASP A 59 62.87 -26.90 -6.42
N ALA A 60 62.60 -26.27 -7.56
CA ALA A 60 63.34 -26.48 -8.81
C ALA A 60 64.63 -25.63 -8.91
N TYR A 61 64.92 -24.77 -7.92
CA TYR A 61 66.04 -23.84 -7.93
C TYR A 61 66.90 -24.01 -6.67
N LEU A 62 68.22 -23.91 -6.84
CA LEU A 62 69.16 -23.94 -5.71
C LEU A 62 69.16 -22.60 -4.96
N ASP A 63 69.14 -21.50 -5.70
CA ASP A 63 69.20 -20.14 -5.17
C ASP A 63 67.86 -19.42 -5.34
N ARG A 64 67.44 -18.70 -4.29
CA ARG A 64 66.19 -17.92 -4.31
C ARG A 64 66.19 -16.82 -5.36
N SER A 65 67.37 -16.26 -5.69
CA SER A 65 67.52 -15.27 -6.76
C SER A 65 67.18 -15.85 -8.13
N ASP A 66 67.54 -17.10 -8.38
CA ASP A 66 67.28 -17.77 -9.65
C ASP A 66 65.78 -18.10 -9.80
N TRP A 67 65.16 -18.54 -8.70
CA TRP A 67 63.70 -18.71 -8.65
C TRP A 67 62.96 -17.39 -8.93
N ASP A 68 63.36 -16.30 -8.27
CA ASP A 68 62.74 -14.99 -8.46
C ASP A 68 62.94 -14.47 -9.89
N ALA A 69 64.14 -14.63 -10.47
CA ALA A 69 64.39 -14.29 -11.87
C ALA A 69 63.52 -15.10 -12.84
N SER A 70 63.32 -16.40 -12.56
CA SER A 70 62.43 -17.22 -13.38
C SER A 70 60.96 -16.82 -13.24
N LEU A 71 60.51 -16.45 -12.03
CA LEU A 71 59.15 -15.95 -11.83
C LEU A 71 58.93 -14.65 -12.60
N ALA A 72 59.88 -13.71 -12.49
CA ALA A 72 59.86 -12.45 -13.24
C ALA A 72 59.78 -12.70 -14.76
N ALA A 73 60.63 -13.58 -15.29
CA ALA A 73 60.63 -13.91 -16.72
C ALA A 73 59.32 -14.56 -17.18
N ALA A 74 58.76 -15.48 -16.40
CA ALA A 74 57.48 -16.12 -16.69
C ALA A 74 56.32 -15.11 -16.72
N LEU A 75 56.29 -14.18 -15.76
CA LEU A 75 55.30 -13.11 -15.73
C LEU A 75 55.49 -12.14 -16.90
N GLN A 76 56.73 -11.74 -17.21
CA GLN A 76 57.04 -10.82 -18.31
C GLN A 76 56.64 -11.37 -19.68
N ALA A 77 56.74 -12.68 -19.88
CA ALA A 77 56.33 -13.34 -21.12
C ALA A 77 54.84 -13.13 -21.45
N ALA A 78 53.98 -12.88 -20.45
CA ALA A 78 52.57 -12.57 -20.63
C ALA A 78 52.28 -11.06 -20.81
N ALA A 79 53.30 -10.20 -20.76
CA ALA A 79 53.21 -8.75 -20.83
C ALA A 79 52.05 -8.15 -19.98
N PRO A 80 51.98 -8.41 -18.66
CA PRO A 80 50.91 -7.91 -17.83
C PRO A 80 51.06 -6.41 -17.57
N ASP A 81 49.93 -5.70 -17.59
CA ASP A 81 49.81 -4.35 -17.07
C ASP A 81 49.83 -4.35 -15.54
N LEU A 82 49.29 -5.40 -14.90
CA LEU A 82 49.21 -5.57 -13.45
C LEU A 82 49.49 -7.03 -13.05
N VAL A 83 50.26 -7.23 -11.98
CA VAL A 83 50.45 -8.52 -11.33
C VAL A 83 49.67 -8.53 -10.02
N VAL A 84 48.93 -9.61 -9.75
CA VAL A 84 48.12 -9.75 -8.54
C VAL A 84 48.54 -11.01 -7.77
N LEU A 85 49.01 -10.83 -6.54
CA LEU A 85 49.29 -11.89 -5.59
C LEU A 85 47.98 -12.25 -4.87
N ALA A 86 47.28 -13.25 -5.39
CA ALA A 86 45.96 -13.68 -4.95
C ALA A 86 46.06 -14.86 -3.97
N GLY A 87 46.55 -14.59 -2.75
CA GLY A 87 46.88 -15.64 -1.77
C GLY A 87 48.14 -16.42 -2.18
N PHE A 88 49.17 -15.69 -2.62
CA PHE A 88 50.45 -16.26 -3.00
C PHE A 88 51.36 -16.37 -1.76
N MET A 89 51.70 -17.59 -1.36
CA MET A 89 52.40 -17.89 -0.10
C MET A 89 53.92 -17.72 -0.20
N ARG A 90 54.40 -16.86 -1.11
CA ARG A 90 55.82 -16.59 -1.34
C ARG A 90 56.07 -15.09 -1.46
N VAL A 91 57.19 -14.67 -0.89
CA VAL A 91 57.66 -13.28 -0.98
C VAL A 91 58.45 -13.10 -2.28
N VAL A 92 57.93 -12.27 -3.17
CA VAL A 92 58.58 -11.88 -4.43
C VAL A 92 59.90 -11.15 -4.15
N GLY A 93 60.93 -11.42 -4.95
CA GLY A 93 62.27 -10.87 -4.76
C GLY A 93 62.53 -9.62 -5.61
N PRO A 94 63.77 -9.09 -5.53
CA PRO A 94 64.15 -7.85 -6.22
C PRO A 94 64.01 -7.90 -7.75
N GLY A 95 64.19 -9.06 -8.38
CA GLY A 95 64.06 -9.22 -9.83
C GLY A 95 62.61 -9.04 -10.27
N THR A 96 61.67 -9.67 -9.56
CA THR A 96 60.23 -9.50 -9.84
C THR A 96 59.77 -8.07 -9.55
N LEU A 97 60.19 -7.47 -8.43
CA LEU A 97 59.85 -6.08 -8.09
C LEU A 97 60.37 -5.08 -9.15
N ALA A 98 61.60 -5.27 -9.63
CA ALA A 98 62.18 -4.43 -10.68
C ALA A 98 61.49 -4.60 -12.04
N ALA A 99 60.94 -5.78 -12.33
CA ALA A 99 60.19 -6.04 -13.56
C ALA A 99 58.82 -5.33 -13.59
N PHE A 100 58.21 -5.14 -12.42
CA PHE A 100 56.86 -4.58 -12.27
C PHE A 100 56.80 -3.48 -11.20
N PRO A 101 57.55 -2.38 -11.36
CA PRO A 101 57.58 -1.31 -10.37
C PRO A 101 56.18 -0.72 -10.19
N ASP A 102 55.72 -0.64 -8.94
CA ASP A 102 54.39 -0.14 -8.53
C ASP A 102 53.19 -0.86 -9.18
N ARG A 103 53.41 -2.05 -9.79
CA ARG A 103 52.40 -2.80 -10.55
C ARG A 103 52.16 -4.20 -10.02
N ILE A 104 52.47 -4.43 -8.74
CA ILE A 104 52.19 -5.69 -8.05
C ILE A 104 51.26 -5.40 -6.88
N LEU A 105 50.07 -6.00 -6.86
CA LEU A 105 49.14 -5.94 -5.74
C LEU A 105 49.19 -7.21 -4.91
N ASN A 106 49.07 -7.08 -3.59
CA ASN A 106 48.84 -8.19 -2.68
C ASN A 106 47.59 -7.95 -1.85
N VAL A 107 46.85 -9.02 -1.57
CA VAL A 107 45.76 -9.03 -0.60
C VAL A 107 46.23 -9.75 0.67
N HIS A 108 45.95 -9.15 1.82
CA HIS A 108 46.39 -9.64 3.11
C HIS A 108 45.23 -9.64 4.13
N PRO A 109 44.99 -10.75 4.86
CA PRO A 109 43.84 -10.91 5.76
C PRO A 109 44.06 -10.28 7.14
N SER A 110 44.55 -9.03 7.17
CA SER A 110 44.54 -8.17 8.37
C SER A 110 44.49 -6.68 7.99
N LEU A 111 44.29 -5.83 8.99
CA LEU A 111 44.51 -4.38 8.88
C LEU A 111 45.99 -4.05 9.02
N LEU A 112 46.74 -4.10 7.92
CA LEU A 112 48.16 -3.72 7.91
C LEU A 112 48.34 -2.29 8.45
N PRO A 113 49.41 -2.04 9.24
CA PRO A 113 50.58 -2.90 9.46
C PRO A 113 50.43 -3.98 10.55
N ALA A 114 49.24 -4.21 11.11
CA ALA A 114 49.04 -5.24 12.12
C ALA A 114 49.08 -6.66 11.51
N PHE A 115 49.72 -7.60 12.22
CA PHE A 115 49.80 -9.02 11.84
C PHE A 115 50.32 -9.29 10.41
N PRO A 116 51.53 -8.80 10.03
CA PRO A 116 52.14 -9.15 8.75
C PRO A 116 52.59 -10.62 8.74
N GLY A 117 52.72 -11.22 7.56
CA GLY A 117 53.19 -12.59 7.39
C GLY A 117 52.08 -13.65 7.26
N THR A 118 52.42 -14.92 7.45
CA THR A 118 51.59 -16.02 6.93
C THR A 118 50.40 -16.43 7.80
N ASP A 119 50.34 -16.02 9.07
CA ASP A 119 49.30 -16.44 10.02
C ASP A 119 48.50 -15.29 10.65
N ALA A 120 48.18 -14.27 9.85
CA ALA A 120 47.56 -13.05 10.34
C ALA A 120 46.22 -13.28 11.10
N VAL A 121 45.39 -14.22 10.63
CA VAL A 121 44.09 -14.55 11.26
C VAL A 121 44.28 -15.25 12.60
N GLY A 122 45.25 -16.17 12.70
CA GLY A 122 45.58 -16.86 13.94
C GLY A 122 46.11 -15.89 14.99
N GLU A 123 47.03 -15.01 14.58
CA GLU A 123 47.60 -13.99 15.45
C GLU A 123 46.56 -13.00 15.95
N ALA A 124 45.62 -12.57 15.10
CA ALA A 124 44.53 -11.67 15.50
C ALA A 124 43.62 -12.30 16.57
N LEU A 125 43.26 -13.58 16.43
CA LEU A 125 42.47 -14.31 17.41
C LEU A 125 43.21 -14.47 18.74
N VAL A 126 44.49 -14.84 18.69
CA VAL A 126 45.34 -14.99 19.89
C VAL A 126 45.52 -13.66 20.62
N ALA A 127 45.69 -12.56 19.87
CA ALA A 127 45.81 -11.23 20.44
C ALA A 127 44.49 -10.70 21.04
N GLY A 128 43.36 -11.34 20.77
CA GLY A 128 42.05 -10.93 21.28
C GLY A 128 41.62 -9.55 20.79
N VAL A 129 42.06 -9.14 19.59
CA VAL A 129 41.67 -7.83 19.04
C VAL A 129 40.18 -7.78 18.78
N ARG A 130 39.58 -6.61 18.92
CA ARG A 130 38.15 -6.40 18.63
C ARG A 130 37.87 -6.17 17.15
N LEU A 131 38.91 -5.83 16.39
CA LEU A 131 38.84 -5.45 14.99
C LEU A 131 40.05 -6.01 14.25
N THR A 132 39.80 -6.68 13.14
CA THR A 132 40.79 -7.04 12.12
C THR A 132 40.26 -6.56 10.77
N GLY A 133 40.65 -7.15 9.64
CA GLY A 133 40.15 -6.76 8.34
C GLY A 133 40.94 -7.34 7.19
N VAL A 134 40.81 -6.72 6.03
CA VAL A 134 41.56 -7.05 4.82
C VAL A 134 42.24 -5.80 4.30
N THR A 135 43.49 -5.95 3.87
CA THR A 135 44.26 -4.91 3.20
C THR A 135 44.62 -5.36 1.79
N VAL A 136 44.39 -4.51 0.80
CA VAL A 136 45.00 -4.61 -0.52
C VAL A 136 46.04 -3.51 -0.64
N HIS A 137 47.28 -3.87 -0.88
CA HIS A 137 48.40 -2.93 -0.94
C HIS A 137 49.28 -3.18 -2.17
N VAL A 138 50.01 -2.14 -2.58
CA VAL A 138 51.07 -2.28 -3.57
C VAL A 138 52.28 -2.94 -2.89
N VAL A 139 52.87 -3.93 -3.54
CA VAL A 139 54.00 -4.70 -2.98
C VAL A 139 55.29 -3.92 -3.17
N ASP A 140 56.09 -3.84 -2.11
CA ASP A 140 57.45 -3.30 -2.15
C ASP A 140 58.45 -4.32 -1.55
N ALA A 141 59.68 -3.88 -1.27
CA ALA A 141 60.72 -4.75 -0.72
C ALA A 141 60.47 -5.21 0.73
N ARG A 142 59.50 -4.63 1.44
CA ARG A 142 59.16 -4.94 2.82
C ARG A 142 58.01 -5.94 2.85
N LEU A 143 58.09 -6.92 3.75
CA LEU A 143 56.99 -7.87 3.97
C LEU A 143 55.74 -7.11 4.43
N ASP A 144 54.69 -7.15 3.61
CA ASP A 144 53.39 -6.50 3.86
C ASP A 144 53.49 -5.03 4.27
N GLY A 145 54.53 -4.33 3.81
CA GLY A 145 54.87 -2.96 4.24
C GLY A 145 54.60 -1.87 3.20
N GLY A 146 54.14 -2.25 2.01
CA GLY A 146 53.95 -1.31 0.91
C GLY A 146 52.71 -0.42 1.04
N PRO A 147 52.56 0.58 0.15
CA PRO A 147 51.47 1.54 0.20
C PRO A 147 50.09 0.87 0.15
N ILE A 148 49.23 1.17 1.12
CA ILE A 148 47.87 0.65 1.19
C ILE A 148 47.00 1.31 0.12
N LEU A 149 46.33 0.49 -0.69
CA LEU A 149 45.42 0.93 -1.75
C LEU A 149 43.97 0.91 -1.26
N LEU A 150 43.52 -0.21 -0.72
CA LEU A 150 42.21 -0.36 -0.09
C LEU A 150 42.36 -1.13 1.22
N GLN A 151 41.56 -0.77 2.22
CA GLN A 151 41.53 -1.47 3.48
C GLN A 151 40.11 -1.42 4.05
N GLU A 152 39.65 -2.54 4.59
CA GLU A 152 38.34 -2.62 5.22
C GLU A 152 38.41 -3.45 6.49
N SER A 153 37.76 -2.95 7.54
CA SER A 153 37.75 -3.57 8.86
C SER A 153 36.61 -4.56 9.04
N GLU A 154 36.88 -5.63 9.78
CA GLU A 154 35.93 -6.68 10.17
C GLU A 154 35.99 -6.87 11.69
N PRO A 155 34.84 -6.86 12.41
CA PRO A 155 34.80 -7.19 13.82
C PRO A 155 35.23 -8.63 14.08
N VAL A 156 35.99 -8.84 15.16
CA VAL A 156 36.26 -10.16 15.72
C VAL A 156 35.26 -10.40 16.85
N LEU A 157 34.40 -11.40 16.68
CA LEU A 157 33.34 -11.75 17.61
C LEU A 157 33.90 -12.65 18.73
N PRO A 158 33.35 -12.59 19.96
CA PRO A 158 33.80 -13.44 21.06
C PRO A 158 33.68 -14.94 20.81
N THR A 159 32.82 -15.34 19.88
CA THR A 159 32.55 -16.74 19.50
C THR A 159 33.29 -17.17 18.23
N ASP A 160 34.12 -16.32 17.64
CA ASP A 160 34.82 -16.66 16.41
C ASP A 160 35.88 -17.73 16.64
N ASP A 161 35.89 -18.73 15.77
CA ASP A 161 37.05 -19.55 15.50
C ASP A 161 37.77 -19.08 14.21
N ARG A 162 38.87 -19.75 13.87
CA ARG A 162 39.67 -19.43 12.69
C ARG A 162 38.87 -19.54 11.40
N GLU A 163 38.02 -20.55 11.27
CA GLU A 163 37.27 -20.82 10.04
C GLU A 163 36.18 -19.76 9.84
N ALA A 164 35.43 -19.45 10.89
CA ALA A 164 34.38 -18.44 10.87
C ALA A 164 34.93 -17.06 10.51
N LEU A 165 36.02 -16.62 11.17
CA LEU A 165 36.63 -15.33 10.89
C LEU A 165 37.23 -15.30 9.47
N LEU A 166 37.98 -16.34 9.07
CA LEU A 166 38.57 -16.42 7.74
C LEU A 166 37.50 -16.42 6.64
N GLY A 167 36.36 -17.07 6.85
CA GLY A 167 35.22 -17.05 5.93
C GLY A 167 34.70 -15.62 5.67
N ARG A 168 34.59 -14.80 6.72
CA ARG A 168 34.19 -13.39 6.59
C ARG A 168 35.28 -12.54 5.93
N LEU A 169 36.54 -12.76 6.27
CA LEU A 169 37.67 -12.06 5.63
C LEU A 169 37.77 -12.39 4.14
N HIS A 170 37.63 -13.66 3.74
CA HIS A 170 37.59 -14.03 2.32
C HIS A 170 36.47 -13.29 1.56
N ALA A 171 35.29 -13.10 2.16
CA ALA A 171 34.23 -12.33 1.52
C ALA A 171 34.64 -10.86 1.27
N LEU A 172 35.39 -10.26 2.18
CA LEU A 172 35.98 -8.93 1.98
C LEU A 172 37.08 -8.94 0.89
N GLU A 173 37.97 -9.94 0.89
CA GLU A 173 39.01 -10.08 -0.13
C GLU A 173 38.41 -10.17 -1.55
N HIS A 174 37.36 -10.97 -1.71
CA HIS A 174 36.69 -11.17 -3.01
C HIS A 174 36.03 -9.89 -3.55
N ARG A 175 35.81 -8.89 -2.69
CA ARG A 175 35.32 -7.56 -3.07
C ARG A 175 36.47 -6.58 -3.28
N LEU A 176 37.38 -6.48 -2.32
CA LEU A 176 38.44 -5.46 -2.33
C LEU A 176 39.48 -5.72 -3.41
N LEU A 177 39.91 -6.97 -3.60
CA LEU A 177 41.00 -7.27 -4.53
C LEU A 177 40.62 -6.96 -5.99
N PRO A 178 39.46 -7.39 -6.53
CA PRO A 178 39.07 -7.01 -7.88
C PRO A 178 38.86 -5.50 -8.04
N ARG A 179 38.33 -4.82 -7.02
CA ARG A 179 38.14 -3.36 -7.06
C ARG A 179 39.47 -2.61 -7.09
N ALA A 180 40.44 -3.01 -6.26
CA ALA A 180 41.79 -2.48 -6.24
C ALA A 180 42.48 -2.68 -7.60
N ALA A 181 42.37 -3.88 -8.18
CA ALA A 181 42.89 -4.17 -9.51
C ALA A 181 42.26 -3.26 -10.57
N ALA A 182 40.94 -3.09 -10.56
CA ALA A 182 40.24 -2.20 -11.50
C ALA A 182 40.70 -0.73 -11.39
N LEU A 183 40.89 -0.24 -10.16
CA LEU A 183 41.42 1.12 -9.92
C LEU A 183 42.82 1.30 -10.51
N MET A 184 43.72 0.33 -10.30
CA MET A 184 45.07 0.37 -10.87
C MET A 184 45.07 0.26 -12.41
N LEU A 185 44.29 -0.66 -12.97
CA LEU A 185 44.21 -0.88 -14.42
C LEU A 185 43.66 0.34 -15.17
N ALA A 186 42.72 1.05 -14.55
CA ALA A 186 42.16 2.28 -15.08
C ALA A 186 43.08 3.50 -14.91
N GLY A 187 44.13 3.41 -14.08
CA GLY A 187 44.93 4.55 -13.68
C GLY A 187 44.23 5.47 -12.66
N ALA A 188 43.13 5.01 -12.05
CA ALA A 188 42.42 5.73 -10.99
C ALA A 188 43.15 5.66 -9.64
N ALA A 189 44.11 4.74 -9.50
CA ALA A 189 45.03 4.69 -8.38
C ALA A 189 46.47 4.64 -8.87
N SER A 190 47.36 5.36 -8.19
CA SER A 190 48.81 5.36 -8.46
C SER A 190 49.61 5.55 -7.17
N VAL A 191 50.83 5.02 -7.12
CA VAL A 191 51.75 5.27 -6.00
C VAL A 191 52.34 6.68 -6.15
N SER A 192 52.31 7.46 -5.07
CA SER A 192 52.85 8.80 -5.04
C SER A 192 54.37 8.79 -5.21
N VAL A 193 54.89 9.67 -6.07
CA VAL A 193 56.32 9.82 -6.32
C VAL A 193 57.07 10.41 -5.10
N SER A 194 56.38 11.14 -4.23
CA SER A 194 56.99 11.87 -3.11
C SER A 194 56.85 11.21 -1.74
N GLU A 195 55.92 10.27 -1.57
CA GLU A 195 55.58 9.63 -0.29
C GLU A 195 55.09 8.20 -0.55
N PRO A 196 55.30 7.23 0.36
CA PRO A 196 54.85 5.84 0.19
C PRO A 196 53.34 5.70 0.44
N ARG A 197 52.52 6.44 -0.32
CA ARG A 197 51.06 6.45 -0.26
C ARG A 197 50.46 6.28 -1.64
N VAL A 198 49.26 5.73 -1.70
CA VAL A 198 48.46 5.70 -2.94
C VAL A 198 47.67 7.00 -3.07
N VAL A 199 47.64 7.57 -4.27
CA VAL A 199 46.76 8.68 -4.66
C VAL A 199 45.60 8.11 -5.48
N LEU A 200 44.38 8.40 -5.04
CA LEU A 200 43.15 8.02 -5.72
C LEU A 200 42.60 9.22 -6.51
N ASP A 201 42.46 9.07 -7.82
CA ASP A 201 41.65 9.97 -8.64
C ASP A 201 40.17 9.60 -8.44
N ALA A 202 39.50 10.33 -7.56
CA ALA A 202 38.10 10.06 -7.21
C ALA A 202 37.14 10.22 -8.40
N ALA A 203 37.46 11.06 -9.39
CA ALA A 203 36.62 11.25 -10.57
C ALA A 203 36.73 10.04 -11.50
N LEU A 204 37.96 9.58 -11.77
CA LEU A 204 38.18 8.39 -12.59
C LEU A 204 37.66 7.11 -11.90
N ALA A 205 37.86 7.00 -10.59
CA ALA A 205 37.33 5.89 -9.79
C ALA A 205 35.80 5.82 -9.80
N ALA A 206 35.13 6.98 -9.89
CA ALA A 206 33.69 7.11 -9.89
C ALA A 206 33.02 6.71 -11.21
N ASP A 207 33.74 6.77 -12.32
CA ASP A 207 33.22 6.39 -13.65
C ASP A 207 33.51 4.92 -14.00
N LEU A 208 34.18 4.18 -13.10
CA LEU A 208 34.38 2.75 -13.26
C LEU A 208 33.07 1.97 -13.11
N PRO A 209 32.85 0.91 -13.92
CA PRO A 209 31.68 0.05 -13.76
C PRO A 209 31.62 -0.54 -12.34
N SER A 210 30.44 -0.47 -11.73
CA SER A 210 30.15 -1.08 -10.42
C SER A 210 29.27 -2.31 -10.60
N ARG A 211 29.32 -3.22 -9.61
CA ARG A 211 28.39 -4.34 -9.57
C ARG A 211 26.95 -3.84 -9.37
N ARG A 212 25.98 -4.56 -9.93
CA ARG A 212 24.56 -4.28 -9.73
C ARG A 212 24.14 -4.84 -8.37
N ARG A 213 23.48 -4.04 -7.54
CA ARG A 213 23.17 -4.41 -6.15
C ARG A 213 21.70 -4.18 -5.82
N ALA A 214 21.11 -5.16 -5.13
CA ALA A 214 19.74 -5.11 -4.63
C ALA A 214 19.74 -5.20 -3.11
N LEU A 215 19.22 -4.17 -2.44
CA LEU A 215 18.99 -4.18 -0.99
C LEU A 215 17.59 -4.73 -0.70
N ILE A 216 17.49 -5.85 -0.01
CA ILE A 216 16.24 -6.55 0.25
C ILE A 216 16.01 -6.68 1.76
N SER A 217 14.96 -6.05 2.27
CA SER A 217 14.55 -6.11 3.67
C SER A 217 13.03 -6.10 3.77
N VAL A 218 12.44 -7.28 3.77
CA VAL A 218 10.98 -7.45 3.75
C VAL A 218 10.50 -8.10 5.05
N SER A 219 9.30 -7.77 5.52
CA SER A 219 8.58 -8.53 6.54
C SER A 219 7.75 -9.67 5.93
N ASP A 220 6.92 -9.36 4.93
CA ASP A 220 6.19 -10.33 4.12
C ASP A 220 7.13 -11.01 3.10
N LYS A 221 7.26 -12.34 3.22
CA LYS A 221 8.18 -13.18 2.44
C LYS A 221 7.55 -13.78 1.18
N ARG A 222 6.29 -13.48 0.86
CA ARG A 222 5.64 -13.96 -0.38
C ARG A 222 6.50 -13.62 -1.60
N GLY A 223 6.76 -14.62 -2.45
CA GLY A 223 7.52 -14.47 -3.70
C GLY A 223 9.02 -14.13 -3.54
N LEU A 224 9.58 -14.12 -2.33
CA LEU A 224 10.97 -13.70 -2.08
C LEU A 224 12.00 -14.61 -2.77
N GLU A 225 11.75 -15.92 -2.79
CA GLU A 225 12.67 -16.88 -3.43
C GLU A 225 12.75 -16.67 -4.94
N ASP A 226 11.61 -16.51 -5.60
CA ASP A 226 11.54 -16.27 -7.05
C ASP A 226 12.20 -14.95 -7.42
N LEU A 227 11.95 -13.90 -6.62
CA LEU A 227 12.64 -12.62 -6.75
C LEU A 227 14.17 -12.81 -6.62
N GLY A 228 14.64 -13.51 -5.59
CA GLY A 228 16.06 -13.74 -5.35
C GLY A 228 16.74 -14.52 -6.48
N ARG A 229 16.08 -15.57 -7.00
CA ARG A 229 16.57 -16.35 -8.15
C ARG A 229 16.63 -15.49 -9.41
N GLY A 230 15.57 -14.73 -9.68
CA GLY A 230 15.49 -13.85 -10.84
C GLY A 230 16.58 -12.76 -10.83
N LEU A 231 16.80 -12.11 -9.68
CA LEU A 231 17.85 -11.11 -9.53
C LEU A 231 19.26 -11.71 -9.66
N THR A 232 19.49 -12.90 -9.07
CA THR A 232 20.78 -13.61 -9.21
C THR A 232 21.06 -13.98 -10.67
N ALA A 233 20.05 -14.41 -11.43
CA ALA A 233 20.18 -14.71 -12.85
C ALA A 233 20.47 -13.47 -13.71
N LEU A 234 20.18 -12.28 -13.20
CA LEU A 234 20.47 -10.98 -13.80
C LEU A 234 21.75 -10.32 -13.24
N ASP A 235 22.61 -11.14 -12.60
CA ASP A 235 23.90 -10.80 -12.01
C ASP A 235 23.86 -9.75 -10.87
N PHE A 236 22.73 -9.62 -10.18
CA PHE A 236 22.66 -8.79 -8.97
C PHE A 236 23.39 -9.44 -7.79
N GLU A 237 24.12 -8.62 -7.05
CA GLU A 237 24.47 -8.91 -5.66
C GLU A 237 23.23 -8.69 -4.78
N LEU A 238 22.86 -9.71 -4.02
CA LEU A 238 21.79 -9.61 -3.03
C LEU A 238 22.38 -9.16 -1.69
N VAL A 239 21.91 -8.02 -1.20
CA VAL A 239 22.28 -7.49 0.12
C VAL A 239 21.05 -7.53 1.02
N SER A 240 21.14 -8.19 2.17
CA SER A 240 20.01 -8.40 3.05
C SER A 240 20.42 -8.51 4.52
N THR A 241 19.45 -8.63 5.43
CA THR A 241 19.72 -8.83 6.86
C THR A 241 18.59 -9.63 7.52
N GLY A 242 18.88 -10.20 8.70
CA GLY A 242 17.94 -10.92 9.56
C GLY A 242 17.20 -12.06 8.84
N GLY A 243 15.89 -12.16 9.11
CA GLY A 243 15.05 -13.22 8.55
C GLY A 243 14.98 -13.26 7.02
N THR A 244 15.17 -12.11 6.34
CA THR A 244 15.18 -12.06 4.86
C THR A 244 16.42 -12.74 4.30
N ALA A 245 17.60 -12.48 4.87
CA ALA A 245 18.85 -13.10 4.44
C ALA A 245 18.81 -14.62 4.66
N ARG A 246 18.21 -15.08 5.77
CA ARG A 246 18.03 -16.51 6.06
C ARG A 246 17.22 -17.22 4.98
N VAL A 247 16.04 -16.72 4.64
CA VAL A 247 15.16 -17.35 3.62
C VAL A 247 15.86 -17.44 2.26
N LEU A 248 16.56 -16.38 1.85
CA LEU A 248 17.30 -16.38 0.59
C LEU A 248 18.45 -17.41 0.59
N ARG A 249 19.15 -17.59 1.72
CA ARG A 249 20.20 -18.60 1.87
C ARG A 249 19.65 -20.03 1.87
N GLU A 250 18.52 -20.26 2.54
CA GLU A 250 17.82 -21.55 2.53
C GLU A 250 17.39 -21.94 1.11
N ALA A 251 17.07 -20.97 0.26
CA ALA A 251 16.82 -21.18 -1.17
C ALA A 251 18.09 -21.45 -2.01
N GLY A 252 19.27 -21.47 -1.39
CA GLY A 252 20.57 -21.74 -2.01
C GLY A 252 21.23 -20.50 -2.64
N LEU A 253 20.77 -19.29 -2.33
CA LEU A 253 21.28 -18.06 -2.92
C LEU A 253 22.42 -17.46 -2.09
N ARG A 254 23.37 -16.80 -2.78
CA ARG A 254 24.43 -16.03 -2.12
C ARG A 254 23.90 -14.67 -1.71
N VAL A 255 24.09 -14.32 -0.43
CA VAL A 255 23.58 -13.09 0.17
C VAL A 255 24.67 -12.44 1.00
N THR A 256 24.95 -11.18 0.71
CA THR A 256 25.83 -10.31 1.51
C THR A 256 25.02 -9.71 2.66
N ASP A 257 25.49 -9.88 3.90
CA ASP A 257 24.81 -9.25 5.04
C ASP A 257 25.03 -7.74 5.04
N VAL A 258 24.03 -6.98 5.51
CA VAL A 258 24.15 -5.53 5.70
C VAL A 258 25.32 -5.16 6.63
N SER A 259 25.65 -6.00 7.61
CA SER A 259 26.82 -5.80 8.48
C SER A 259 28.14 -5.79 7.70
N VAL A 260 28.28 -6.62 6.66
CA VAL A 260 29.46 -6.65 5.77
C VAL A 260 29.56 -5.39 4.91
N VAL A 261 28.44 -4.74 4.61
CA VAL A 261 28.42 -3.47 3.88
C VAL A 261 28.75 -2.30 4.81
N THR A 262 28.21 -2.33 6.03
CA THR A 262 28.32 -1.22 6.98
C THR A 262 29.60 -1.24 7.80
N GLY A 263 30.17 -2.42 8.04
CA GLY A 263 31.23 -2.64 9.03
C GLY A 263 30.71 -2.62 10.48
N ALA A 264 29.39 -2.58 10.68
CA ALA A 264 28.75 -2.49 11.99
C ALA A 264 27.82 -3.69 12.24
N PRO A 265 27.78 -4.25 13.46
CA PRO A 265 26.83 -5.30 13.80
C PRO A 265 25.39 -4.73 13.87
N GLU A 266 24.41 -5.62 13.89
CA GLU A 266 23.05 -5.28 14.27
C GLU A 266 22.99 -4.86 15.75
N MET A 267 22.33 -3.75 16.06
CA MET A 267 22.29 -3.17 17.40
C MET A 267 20.85 -2.99 17.90
N LEU A 268 20.68 -2.99 19.23
CA LEU A 268 19.43 -2.71 19.94
C LEU A 268 18.29 -3.64 19.47
N ASP A 269 18.54 -4.94 19.52
CA ASP A 269 17.58 -6.00 19.14
C ASP A 269 17.00 -5.83 17.72
N GLY A 270 17.83 -5.30 16.82
CA GLY A 270 17.49 -5.12 15.40
C GLY A 270 16.82 -3.81 15.05
N ARG A 271 16.64 -2.90 16.01
CA ARG A 271 16.16 -1.53 15.78
C ARG A 271 17.13 -0.73 14.91
N VAL A 272 18.44 -0.98 15.03
CA VAL A 272 19.48 -0.28 14.27
C VAL A 272 20.31 -1.29 13.47
N LYS A 273 19.82 -1.60 12.26
CA LYS A 273 20.48 -2.51 11.31
C LYS A 273 20.82 -1.87 9.96
N THR A 274 19.94 -1.02 9.43
CA THR A 274 20.11 -0.37 8.11
C THR A 274 20.31 1.13 8.17
N LEU A 275 20.17 1.74 9.36
CA LEU A 275 20.36 3.18 9.61
C LEU A 275 21.87 3.52 9.66
N HIS A 276 22.54 3.41 8.52
CA HIS A 276 23.98 3.62 8.40
C HIS A 276 24.33 4.45 7.15
N PRO A 277 25.31 5.38 7.22
CA PRO A 277 25.70 6.20 6.07
C PRO A 277 26.08 5.40 4.83
N ARG A 278 26.75 4.24 4.98
CA ARG A 278 27.09 3.37 3.84
C ARG A 278 25.87 2.81 3.11
N ILE A 279 24.76 2.58 3.81
CA ILE A 279 23.49 2.18 3.18
C ILE A 279 22.78 3.40 2.61
N ALA A 280 22.59 4.44 3.42
CA ALA A 280 21.86 5.64 3.03
C ALA A 280 22.51 6.35 1.83
N ALA A 281 23.84 6.51 1.81
CA ALA A 281 24.57 7.11 0.69
C ALA A 281 24.49 6.24 -0.57
N GLY A 282 24.61 4.92 -0.43
CA GLY A 282 24.44 3.98 -1.55
C GLY A 282 23.06 4.05 -2.20
N VAL A 283 22.02 4.45 -1.45
CA VAL A 283 20.67 4.66 -1.97
C VAL A 283 20.41 6.10 -2.42
N LEU A 284 20.90 7.12 -1.72
CA LEU A 284 20.54 8.53 -1.93
C LEU A 284 21.43 9.28 -2.92
N ALA A 285 22.62 8.78 -3.21
CA ALA A 285 23.53 9.45 -4.13
C ALA A 285 22.90 9.58 -5.52
N ASP A 286 22.61 10.83 -5.93
CA ASP A 286 22.22 11.12 -7.30
C ASP A 286 23.38 10.90 -8.28
N ARG A 287 23.42 9.70 -8.89
CA ARG A 287 24.52 9.27 -9.77
C ARG A 287 24.59 10.03 -11.09
N ARG A 288 23.59 10.85 -11.42
CA ARG A 288 23.65 11.77 -12.57
C ARG A 288 24.65 12.90 -12.33
N ARG A 289 24.94 13.22 -11.06
CA ARG A 289 25.89 14.27 -10.68
C ARG A 289 27.27 13.68 -10.43
N ALA A 290 28.29 14.29 -11.04
CA ALA A 290 29.68 13.82 -10.93
C ALA A 290 30.24 13.93 -9.50
N ASP A 291 29.88 14.99 -8.77
CA ASP A 291 30.32 15.21 -7.39
C ASP A 291 29.84 14.11 -6.43
N HIS A 292 28.59 13.67 -6.57
CA HIS A 292 28.04 12.57 -5.78
C HIS A 292 28.75 11.24 -6.09
N ARG A 293 29.05 10.94 -7.37
CA ARG A 293 29.78 9.72 -7.72
C ARG A 293 31.21 9.74 -7.15
N ALA A 294 31.90 10.89 -7.21
CA ALA A 294 33.23 11.05 -6.62
C ALA A 294 33.22 10.86 -5.09
N GLN A 295 32.19 11.36 -4.39
CA GLN A 295 32.03 11.14 -2.95
C GLN A 295 31.82 9.67 -2.60
N LEU A 296 30.99 8.95 -3.36
CA LEU A 296 30.82 7.50 -3.19
C LEU A 296 32.15 6.76 -3.39
N ALA A 297 32.89 7.08 -4.45
CA ALA A 297 34.17 6.46 -4.75
C ALA A 297 35.22 6.72 -3.65
N ALA A 298 35.34 7.97 -3.19
CA ALA A 298 36.24 8.34 -2.11
C ALA A 298 35.89 7.66 -0.77
N ALA A 299 34.60 7.43 -0.51
CA ALA A 299 34.13 6.75 0.69
C ALA A 299 34.14 5.21 0.57
N GLY A 300 34.47 4.65 -0.60
CA GLY A 300 34.40 3.22 -0.87
C GLY A 300 32.98 2.65 -0.80
N ILE A 301 31.97 3.45 -1.15
CA ILE A 301 30.55 3.08 -1.06
C ILE A 301 30.03 2.72 -2.45
N GLU A 302 29.58 1.48 -2.63
CA GLU A 302 28.93 1.05 -3.87
C GLU A 302 27.42 1.34 -3.84
N PRO A 303 26.85 1.90 -4.93
CA PRO A 303 25.44 2.27 -4.98
C PRO A 303 24.51 1.06 -5.12
N PHE A 304 23.24 1.25 -4.75
CA PHE A 304 22.16 0.30 -5.01
C PHE A 304 21.34 0.71 -6.25
N GLU A 305 20.94 -0.27 -7.05
CA GLU A 305 20.01 -0.05 -8.17
C GLU A 305 18.57 -0.39 -7.81
N LEU A 306 18.40 -1.28 -6.83
CA LEU A 306 17.11 -1.80 -6.41
C LEU A 306 17.02 -1.84 -4.89
N VAL A 307 15.89 -1.38 -4.35
CA VAL A 307 15.53 -1.48 -2.93
C VAL A 307 14.18 -2.17 -2.84
N VAL A 308 14.11 -3.32 -2.17
CA VAL A 308 12.88 -4.09 -1.97
C VAL A 308 12.58 -4.16 -0.48
N VAL A 309 11.53 -3.44 -0.06
CA VAL A 309 11.19 -3.28 1.36
C VAL A 309 9.68 -3.24 1.52
N ASN A 310 9.13 -4.17 2.28
CA ASN A 310 7.78 -4.09 2.81
C ASN A 310 7.84 -4.06 4.34
N LEU A 311 6.97 -3.26 4.94
CA LEU A 311 7.06 -2.83 6.34
C LEU A 311 6.50 -3.90 7.29
N TYR A 312 6.79 -3.73 8.58
CA TYR A 312 6.21 -4.59 9.61
C TYR A 312 4.67 -4.48 9.60
N PRO A 313 3.94 -5.57 9.90
CA PRO A 313 2.49 -5.64 9.77
C PRO A 313 1.74 -4.92 10.91
N PHE A 314 2.15 -3.69 11.24
CA PHE A 314 1.64 -2.91 12.37
C PHE A 314 0.11 -2.84 12.41
N GLU A 315 -0.56 -2.63 11.26
CA GLU A 315 -2.04 -2.61 11.20
C GLU A 315 -2.66 -3.93 11.66
N ALA A 316 -2.18 -5.06 11.14
CA ALA A 316 -2.70 -6.37 11.51
C ALA A 316 -2.40 -6.71 12.97
N VAL A 317 -1.23 -6.31 13.46
CA VAL A 317 -0.81 -6.57 14.83
C VAL A 317 -1.57 -5.70 15.84
N SER A 318 -1.88 -4.45 15.49
CA SER A 318 -2.70 -3.54 16.32
C SER A 318 -4.15 -4.00 16.54
N GLN A 319 -4.65 -4.91 15.71
CA GLN A 319 -6.02 -5.44 15.80
C GLN A 319 -6.13 -6.67 16.70
N ARG A 320 -5.01 -7.18 17.22
CA ARG A 320 -4.99 -8.33 18.12
C ARG A 320 -5.50 -7.93 19.50
N ALA A 321 -6.45 -8.68 20.04
CA ALA A 321 -7.03 -8.40 21.35
C ALA A 321 -6.07 -8.64 22.52
N ASP A 322 -5.01 -9.43 22.32
CA ASP A 322 -4.06 -9.87 23.34
C ASP A 322 -2.76 -9.06 23.39
N ILE A 323 -2.57 -8.08 22.48
CA ILE A 323 -1.29 -7.37 22.38
C ILE A 323 -1.14 -6.28 23.44
N THR A 324 0.05 -6.19 24.03
CA THR A 324 0.41 -5.12 24.96
C THR A 324 0.90 -3.86 24.24
N ALA A 325 0.88 -2.72 24.94
CA ALA A 325 1.41 -1.46 24.42
C ALA A 325 2.88 -1.56 24.00
N ASP A 326 3.71 -2.19 24.84
CA ASP A 326 5.15 -2.35 24.58
C ASP A 326 5.40 -3.25 23.35
N GLU A 327 4.69 -4.37 23.23
CA GLU A 327 4.78 -5.25 22.05
C GLU A 327 4.39 -4.52 20.76
N LEU A 328 3.36 -3.67 20.81
CA LEU A 328 2.95 -2.91 19.64
C LEU A 328 3.95 -1.81 19.27
N ILE A 329 4.62 -1.20 20.25
CA ILE A 329 5.70 -0.22 20.00
C ILE A 329 6.89 -0.88 19.29
N GLU A 330 7.23 -2.13 19.59
CA GLU A 330 8.28 -2.87 18.89
C GLU A 330 7.95 -3.15 17.40
N GLU A 331 6.68 -3.12 17.03
CA GLU A 331 6.22 -3.30 15.64
C GLU A 331 6.30 -2.02 14.78
N ILE A 332 6.75 -0.90 15.36
CA ILE A 332 6.99 0.35 14.64
C ILE A 332 8.34 0.26 13.91
N ASP A 333 8.28 0.13 12.59
CA ASP A 333 9.47 0.05 11.74
C ASP A 333 10.07 1.43 11.48
N ILE A 334 11.33 1.62 11.86
CA ILE A 334 12.10 2.85 11.59
C ILE A 334 12.97 2.72 10.33
N GLY A 335 13.59 1.56 10.15
CA GLY A 335 14.54 1.30 9.08
C GLY A 335 13.85 1.19 7.73
N GLY A 336 12.73 0.46 7.68
CA GLY A 336 11.93 0.23 6.47
C GLY A 336 11.46 1.53 5.82
N PRO A 337 10.69 2.40 6.51
CA PRO A 337 10.22 3.66 5.93
C PRO A 337 11.36 4.59 5.52
N THR A 338 12.47 4.60 6.27
CA THR A 338 13.68 5.37 5.92
C THR A 338 14.25 4.92 4.58
N LEU A 339 14.43 3.62 4.37
CA LEU A 339 14.93 3.06 3.11
C LEU A 339 13.97 3.29 1.93
N VAL A 340 12.67 3.08 2.16
CA VAL A 340 11.63 3.28 1.14
C VAL A 340 11.62 4.73 0.67
N ARG A 341 11.60 5.69 1.60
CA ARG A 341 11.61 7.13 1.29
C ARG A 341 12.91 7.55 0.60
N ALA A 342 14.05 7.03 1.05
CA ALA A 342 15.35 7.31 0.43
C ALA A 342 15.40 6.85 -1.03
N ALA A 343 14.96 5.62 -1.29
CA ALA A 343 14.93 5.04 -2.64
C ALA A 343 13.92 5.76 -3.55
N ALA A 344 12.72 6.04 -3.04
CA ALA A 344 11.70 6.78 -3.78
C ALA A 344 12.15 8.22 -4.13
N LYS A 345 12.83 8.91 -3.20
CA LYS A 345 13.45 10.23 -3.46
C LYS A 345 14.45 10.15 -4.60
N ASN A 346 15.28 9.11 -4.64
CA ASN A 346 16.31 8.92 -5.66
C ASN A 346 15.84 8.04 -6.84
N HIS A 347 14.55 8.07 -7.19
CA HIS A 347 13.98 7.23 -8.26
C HIS A 347 14.61 7.44 -9.64
N ALA A 348 15.30 8.56 -9.85
CA ALA A 348 16.10 8.79 -11.04
C ALA A 348 17.19 7.70 -11.21
N ASN A 349 17.68 7.13 -10.10
CA ASN A 349 18.77 6.18 -10.05
C ASN A 349 18.37 4.82 -9.45
N VAL A 350 17.35 4.76 -8.59
CA VAL A 350 17.00 3.56 -7.79
C VAL A 350 15.56 3.15 -8.05
N ALA A 351 15.31 1.87 -8.29
CA ALA A 351 13.95 1.33 -8.26
C ALA A 351 13.59 0.90 -6.83
N VAL A 352 12.38 1.22 -6.37
CA VAL A 352 11.87 0.83 -5.05
C VAL A 352 10.64 -0.05 -5.20
N VAL A 353 10.57 -1.17 -4.48
CA VAL A 353 9.38 -2.04 -4.50
C VAL A 353 8.93 -2.32 -3.07
N THR A 354 7.66 -2.02 -2.79
CA THR A 354 7.06 -2.18 -1.47
C THR A 354 5.98 -3.25 -1.39
N ASP A 355 5.65 -3.90 -2.50
CA ASP A 355 4.57 -4.88 -2.60
C ASP A 355 5.06 -6.12 -3.37
N PRO A 356 4.95 -7.34 -2.78
CA PRO A 356 5.26 -8.59 -3.46
C PRO A 356 4.56 -8.79 -4.81
N ASP A 357 3.35 -8.25 -4.98
CA ASP A 357 2.58 -8.41 -6.22
C ASP A 357 3.26 -7.72 -7.43
N HIS A 358 4.23 -6.84 -7.17
CA HIS A 358 5.02 -6.17 -8.20
C HIS A 358 6.28 -6.94 -8.63
N TYR A 359 6.68 -8.01 -7.95
CA TYR A 359 7.92 -8.74 -8.26
C TYR A 359 7.96 -9.30 -9.70
N PRO A 360 6.91 -9.93 -10.24
CA PRO A 360 6.94 -10.45 -11.61
C PRO A 360 7.13 -9.35 -12.66
N ARG A 361 6.44 -8.21 -12.48
CA ARG A 361 6.57 -7.04 -13.36
C ARG A 361 7.96 -6.42 -13.29
N LEU A 362 8.57 -6.37 -12.11
CA LEU A 362 9.93 -5.88 -11.91
C LEU A 362 10.94 -6.76 -12.68
N LEU A 363 10.87 -8.08 -12.51
CA LEU A 363 11.78 -9.01 -13.19
C LEU A 363 11.63 -8.95 -14.71
N ALA A 364 10.40 -8.87 -15.22
CA ALA A 364 10.15 -8.69 -16.64
C ALA A 364 10.75 -7.37 -17.17
N ALA A 365 10.62 -6.28 -16.41
CA ALA A 365 11.21 -4.99 -16.78
C ALA A 365 12.76 -5.03 -16.79
N LEU A 366 13.38 -5.76 -15.87
CA LEU A 366 14.82 -5.96 -15.82
C LEU A 366 15.36 -6.91 -16.89
N ALA A 367 14.54 -7.84 -17.38
CA ALA A 367 14.93 -8.71 -18.50
C ALA A 367 15.02 -7.93 -19.83
N GLY A 368 14.29 -6.82 -19.96
CA GLY A 368 14.27 -5.98 -21.16
C GLY A 368 15.45 -5.01 -21.30
N GLY A 369 16.34 -4.90 -20.32
CA GLY A 369 17.48 -3.98 -20.40
C GLY A 369 18.32 -3.88 -19.11
N PRO A 370 19.42 -3.10 -19.14
CA PRO A 370 20.38 -3.04 -18.03
C PRO A 370 19.84 -2.32 -16.78
N THR A 371 18.72 -1.60 -16.87
CA THR A 371 18.09 -0.90 -15.74
C THR A 371 16.56 -0.97 -15.85
N VAL A 372 15.87 -0.84 -14.72
CA VAL A 372 14.40 -0.69 -14.71
C VAL A 372 14.02 0.58 -15.48
N PRO A 373 13.06 0.56 -16.43
CA PRO A 373 12.67 1.76 -17.18
C PRO A 373 12.27 2.94 -16.30
N GLU A 374 12.56 4.17 -16.74
CA GLU A 374 12.32 5.38 -15.95
C GLU A 374 10.85 5.56 -15.54
N GLU A 375 9.92 5.32 -16.46
CA GLU A 375 8.48 5.38 -16.19
C GLU A 375 8.08 4.43 -15.06
N THR A 376 8.60 3.19 -15.10
CA THR A 376 8.39 2.20 -14.03
C THR A 376 8.97 2.69 -12.71
N ARG A 377 10.19 3.26 -12.68
CA ARG A 377 10.78 3.81 -11.45
C ARG A 377 9.95 4.96 -10.86
N ARG A 378 9.44 5.86 -11.70
CA ARG A 378 8.56 6.96 -11.28
C ARG A 378 7.26 6.44 -10.66
N SER A 379 6.59 5.50 -11.33
CA SER A 379 5.36 4.88 -10.82
C SER A 379 5.59 4.18 -9.48
N LEU A 380 6.69 3.44 -9.37
CA LEU A 380 7.08 2.75 -8.14
C LEU A 380 7.39 3.73 -6.99
N ALA A 381 8.02 4.87 -7.28
CA ALA A 381 8.30 5.89 -6.28
C ALA A 381 7.03 6.54 -5.71
N VAL A 382 6.03 6.80 -6.56
CA VAL A 382 4.72 7.31 -6.12
C VAL A 382 4.04 6.29 -5.21
N ALA A 383 4.03 5.01 -5.62
CA ALA A 383 3.47 3.93 -4.80
C ALA A 383 4.20 3.77 -3.45
N ALA A 384 5.52 3.90 -3.44
CA ALA A 384 6.34 3.84 -2.23
C ALA A 384 6.02 4.97 -1.23
N PHE A 385 5.87 6.22 -1.69
CA PHE A 385 5.46 7.32 -0.80
C PHE A 385 4.04 7.12 -0.27
N ALA A 386 3.10 6.68 -1.12
CA ALA A 386 1.74 6.34 -0.69
C ALA A 386 1.73 5.23 0.37
N HIS A 387 2.59 4.21 0.21
CA HIS A 387 2.74 3.12 1.17
C HIS A 387 3.23 3.63 2.54
N THR A 388 4.27 4.47 2.57
CA THR A 388 4.76 5.05 3.83
C THR A 388 3.77 6.02 4.47
N ALA A 389 3.05 6.82 3.69
CA ALA A 389 2.02 7.71 4.23
C ALA A 389 0.87 6.91 4.88
N ALA A 390 0.45 5.82 4.24
CA ALA A 390 -0.54 4.92 4.80
C ALA A 390 -0.07 4.28 6.12
N TYR A 391 1.20 3.85 6.19
CA TYR A 391 1.79 3.27 7.40
C TYR A 391 1.82 4.25 8.58
N GLU A 392 2.33 5.47 8.36
CA GLU A 392 2.39 6.51 9.40
C GLU A 392 1.00 6.92 9.88
N THR A 393 0.01 6.98 8.98
CA THR A 393 -1.40 7.26 9.34
C THR A 393 -1.95 6.22 10.31
N ILE A 394 -1.61 4.94 10.11
CA ILE A 394 -2.07 3.86 10.99
C ILE A 394 -1.40 4.00 12.37
N ILE A 395 -0.09 4.27 12.43
CA ILE A 395 0.63 4.48 13.69
C ILE A 395 0.05 5.67 14.45
N ALA A 396 -0.10 6.82 13.78
CA ALA A 396 -0.60 8.05 14.38
C ALA A 396 -2.00 7.88 14.99
N ARG A 397 -2.85 7.05 14.36
CA ARG A 397 -4.18 6.71 14.88
C ARG A 397 -4.12 5.81 16.11
N THR A 398 -3.21 4.85 16.14
CA THR A 398 -3.18 3.81 17.18
C THR A 398 -2.41 4.25 18.43
N LEU A 399 -1.42 5.13 18.28
CA LEU A 399 -0.53 5.53 19.38
C LEU A 399 -1.22 6.25 20.57
N PRO A 400 -2.22 7.14 20.36
CA PRO A 400 -2.86 7.85 21.46
C PRO A 400 -3.53 6.94 22.49
N ASP A 401 -4.20 5.87 22.02
CA ASP A 401 -4.84 4.84 22.84
C ASP A 401 -3.79 4.05 23.63
N VAL A 402 -2.71 3.66 22.94
CA VAL A 402 -1.60 2.86 23.48
C VAL A 402 -0.83 3.61 24.56
N LEU A 403 -0.61 4.91 24.38
CA LEU A 403 0.15 5.75 25.31
C LEU A 403 -0.72 6.35 26.44
N GLY A 404 -2.01 6.02 26.50
CA GLY A 404 -2.93 6.56 27.51
C GLY A 404 -3.14 8.06 27.41
N THR A 405 -2.86 8.65 26.24
CA THR A 405 -3.01 10.09 25.97
C THR A 405 -4.39 10.48 25.44
N GLY A 406 -5.27 9.51 25.19
CA GLY A 406 -6.63 9.71 24.68
C GLY A 406 -7.56 10.58 25.56
N GLY A 407 -7.14 10.98 26.76
CA GLY A 407 -7.88 11.89 27.65
C GLY A 407 -7.33 13.31 27.76
N ALA A 408 -6.16 13.63 27.19
CA ALA A 408 -5.51 14.92 27.38
C ALA A 408 -5.03 15.51 26.04
N ALA A 409 -5.80 16.50 25.56
CA ALA A 409 -5.53 17.33 24.39
C ALA A 409 -5.54 16.59 23.04
N ALA A 410 -6.62 16.84 22.28
CA ALA A 410 -6.74 16.57 20.86
C ALA A 410 -5.44 16.86 20.10
N GLY A 411 -4.86 15.81 19.53
CA GLY A 411 -3.80 15.85 18.53
C GLY A 411 -4.37 15.74 17.10
N PRO A 412 -3.57 15.93 16.05
CA PRO A 412 -4.06 16.51 14.79
C PRO A 412 -4.86 15.61 13.84
N ASP A 413 -5.39 14.44 14.22
CA ASP A 413 -6.08 13.53 13.30
C ASP A 413 -6.99 12.53 14.04
N ASP A 414 -8.03 13.03 14.72
CA ASP A 414 -9.07 12.19 15.31
C ASP A 414 -9.97 11.61 14.19
N VAL A 415 -9.62 10.41 13.70
CA VAL A 415 -10.43 9.65 12.73
C VAL A 415 -11.76 9.25 13.37
N VAL A 416 -12.86 9.83 12.91
CA VAL A 416 -14.19 9.36 13.32
C VAL A 416 -14.50 8.06 12.57
N ALA A 417 -14.46 6.94 13.28
CA ALA A 417 -15.12 5.72 12.82
C ALA A 417 -16.63 6.03 12.73
N ALA A 418 -17.23 5.90 11.54
CA ALA A 418 -18.65 6.29 11.40
C ALA A 418 -19.65 5.34 12.07
N SER A 419 -19.16 4.25 12.68
CA SER A 419 -19.99 3.33 13.46
C SER A 419 -20.32 3.83 14.87
N THR A 420 -19.67 4.89 15.34
CA THR A 420 -19.95 5.50 16.65
C THR A 420 -20.10 7.00 16.51
N VAL A 421 -21.27 7.52 16.86
CA VAL A 421 -21.55 8.96 16.90
C VAL A 421 -20.87 9.52 18.15
N PRO A 422 -19.82 10.36 18.03
CA PRO A 422 -19.16 10.91 19.20
C PRO A 422 -19.99 12.08 19.77
N GLU A 423 -19.94 12.30 21.08
CA GLU A 423 -20.56 13.48 21.72
C GLU A 423 -19.93 14.80 21.25
N THR A 424 -18.70 14.75 20.75
CA THR A 424 -17.97 15.89 20.16
C THR A 424 -17.28 15.46 18.87
N PHE A 425 -17.31 16.31 17.85
CA PHE A 425 -16.61 16.05 16.59
C PHE A 425 -15.12 16.33 16.72
N PRO A 426 -14.27 15.59 15.98
CA PRO A 426 -12.82 15.71 16.02
C PRO A 426 -12.34 17.09 15.55
N ALA A 427 -11.17 17.51 16.02
CA ALA A 427 -10.51 18.70 15.49
C ALA A 427 -10.03 18.53 14.03
N HIS A 428 -9.79 17.28 13.61
CA HIS A 428 -9.27 16.93 12.29
C HIS A 428 -9.89 15.62 11.79
N LEU A 429 -10.29 15.55 10.52
CA LEU A 429 -10.97 14.39 9.95
C LEU A 429 -10.13 13.77 8.82
N SER A 430 -9.76 12.51 8.99
CA SER A 430 -9.05 11.72 7.98
C SER A 430 -9.95 10.59 7.44
N LEU A 431 -10.17 10.54 6.12
CA LEU A 431 -11.02 9.54 5.45
C LEU A 431 -10.19 8.56 4.61
N ARG A 432 -10.35 7.25 4.86
CA ARG A 432 -9.70 6.20 4.07
C ARG A 432 -10.68 5.57 3.10
N LEU A 433 -10.42 5.78 1.81
CA LEU A 433 -11.25 5.33 0.71
C LEU A 433 -10.47 4.34 -0.17
N GLU A 434 -11.11 3.23 -0.52
CA GLU A 434 -10.64 2.24 -1.47
C GLU A 434 -11.34 2.46 -2.80
N HIS A 435 -10.59 2.58 -3.89
CA HIS A 435 -11.18 2.70 -5.22
C HIS A 435 -11.83 1.36 -5.62
N VAL A 436 -13.14 1.37 -5.85
CA VAL A 436 -13.90 0.17 -6.25
C VAL A 436 -13.91 0.04 -7.76
N GLU A 437 -14.42 1.06 -8.45
CA GLU A 437 -14.51 1.05 -9.91
C GLU A 437 -14.58 2.47 -10.50
N GLN A 438 -14.10 2.61 -11.73
CA GLN A 438 -14.29 3.81 -12.52
C GLN A 438 -15.69 3.79 -13.14
N LEU A 439 -16.50 4.82 -12.89
CA LEU A 439 -17.83 4.95 -13.45
C LEU A 439 -17.76 5.58 -14.85
N ARG A 440 -18.78 5.30 -15.66
CA ARG A 440 -18.88 5.80 -17.04
C ARG A 440 -18.87 7.33 -17.12
N TYR A 441 -19.56 7.96 -16.17
CA TYR A 441 -19.64 9.41 -15.95
C TYR A 441 -20.28 9.67 -14.57
N GLY A 442 -20.27 10.92 -14.12
CA GLY A 442 -20.90 11.38 -12.88
C GLY A 442 -22.40 11.52 -13.00
N GLU A 443 -22.97 12.54 -12.38
CA GLU A 443 -24.42 12.79 -12.48
C GLU A 443 -24.84 13.07 -13.94
N ASN A 444 -23.94 13.66 -14.73
CA ASN A 444 -24.13 14.00 -16.13
C ASN A 444 -22.99 13.43 -17.03
N PRO A 445 -23.25 13.15 -18.32
CA PRO A 445 -22.28 12.50 -19.22
C PRO A 445 -20.92 13.19 -19.40
N HIS A 446 -20.83 14.50 -19.17
CA HIS A 446 -19.60 15.28 -19.33
C HIS A 446 -18.73 15.28 -18.05
N GLN A 447 -19.22 14.71 -16.96
CA GLN A 447 -18.51 14.64 -15.67
C GLN A 447 -17.86 13.26 -15.54
N ALA A 448 -16.59 13.20 -15.15
CA ALA A 448 -15.97 11.93 -14.76
C ALA A 448 -16.37 11.53 -13.34
N ALA A 449 -16.46 10.24 -13.04
CA ALA A 449 -16.75 9.76 -11.68
C ALA A 449 -16.18 8.36 -11.41
N ALA A 450 -15.98 8.06 -10.14
CA ALA A 450 -15.56 6.74 -9.66
C ALA A 450 -16.29 6.42 -8.36
N LEU A 451 -16.50 5.12 -8.10
CA LEU A 451 -17.02 4.63 -6.83
C LEU A 451 -15.85 4.32 -5.90
N TYR A 452 -15.89 4.90 -4.71
CA TYR A 452 -14.97 4.59 -3.62
C TYR A 452 -15.75 3.99 -2.44
N ARG A 453 -15.13 3.03 -1.76
CA ARG A 453 -15.65 2.40 -0.56
C ARG A 453 -14.83 2.81 0.65
N ARG A 454 -15.48 3.05 1.78
CA ARG A 454 -14.79 3.27 3.04
C ARG A 454 -14.33 1.95 3.65
N ARG A 455 -13.11 1.91 4.19
CA ARG A 455 -12.57 0.68 4.82
C ARG A 455 -13.27 0.28 6.12
N ASP A 456 -13.88 1.24 6.81
CA ASP A 456 -14.64 1.02 8.05
C ASP A 456 -16.14 0.79 7.79
N ALA A 457 -16.56 0.64 6.53
CA ALA A 457 -17.95 0.36 6.18
C ALA A 457 -18.36 -1.04 6.66
N VAL A 458 -19.51 -1.12 7.31
CA VAL A 458 -20.17 -2.38 7.73
C VAL A 458 -21.33 -2.69 6.77
N PRO A 459 -21.80 -3.95 6.66
CA PRO A 459 -22.92 -4.30 5.78
C PRO A 459 -24.13 -3.37 5.93
N GLU A 460 -24.44 -2.97 7.16
CA GLU A 460 -25.53 -2.08 7.53
C GLU A 460 -25.37 -0.65 6.99
N SER A 461 -24.25 -0.30 6.36
CA SER A 461 -24.06 0.99 5.67
C SER A 461 -24.67 0.99 4.25
N GLY A 462 -25.25 -0.13 3.80
CA GLY A 462 -26.02 -0.24 2.56
C GLY A 462 -25.36 -1.10 1.47
N PRO A 463 -25.98 -1.21 0.28
CA PRO A 463 -25.64 -2.22 -0.73
C PRO A 463 -24.22 -2.14 -1.30
N PHE A 464 -23.57 -0.98 -1.18
CA PHE A 464 -22.22 -0.74 -1.69
C PHE A 464 -21.14 -0.75 -0.59
N ALA A 465 -21.54 -0.99 0.67
CA ALA A 465 -20.65 -0.99 1.82
C ALA A 465 -19.75 -2.23 1.87
N THR A 466 -20.27 -3.39 1.53
CA THR A 466 -19.55 -4.67 1.56
C THR A 466 -19.73 -5.38 0.22
N GLY A 467 -18.66 -5.48 -0.57
CA GLY A 467 -18.58 -6.17 -1.86
C GLY A 467 -19.92 -6.44 -2.56
N MET A 468 -20.46 -5.43 -3.24
CA MET A 468 -21.72 -5.49 -3.99
C MET A 468 -21.83 -6.76 -4.84
N ARG A 469 -23.00 -7.44 -4.78
CA ARG A 469 -23.30 -8.57 -5.67
C ARG A 469 -24.26 -8.16 -6.79
N LEU A 470 -23.70 -7.60 -7.87
CA LEU A 470 -24.44 -7.33 -9.11
C LEU A 470 -24.64 -8.66 -9.87
N LEU A 471 -25.89 -9.12 -9.92
CA LEU A 471 -26.27 -10.44 -10.43
C LEU A 471 -26.54 -10.46 -11.94
N GLN A 472 -26.93 -9.31 -12.51
CA GLN A 472 -27.25 -9.12 -13.92
C GLN A 472 -27.15 -7.63 -14.25
N GLY A 473 -26.99 -7.30 -15.53
CA GLY A 473 -27.19 -5.96 -16.07
C GLY A 473 -25.90 -5.30 -16.53
N LYS A 474 -26.03 -4.08 -17.03
CA LYS A 474 -24.88 -3.23 -17.38
C LYS A 474 -24.19 -2.72 -16.11
N PRO A 475 -22.92 -2.27 -16.20
CA PRO A 475 -22.30 -1.50 -15.14
C PRO A 475 -23.21 -0.37 -14.63
N LEU A 476 -23.17 -0.12 -13.32
CA LEU A 476 -23.97 0.91 -12.69
C LEU A 476 -23.47 2.29 -13.10
N SER A 477 -24.40 3.23 -13.30
CA SER A 477 -24.07 4.65 -13.40
C SER A 477 -24.04 5.30 -12.02
N TYR A 478 -23.49 6.51 -11.93
CA TYR A 478 -23.51 7.33 -10.71
C TYR A 478 -24.93 7.48 -10.14
N ASN A 479 -25.91 7.80 -11.00
CA ASN A 479 -27.31 7.96 -10.57
C ASN A 479 -27.96 6.63 -10.15
N ASN A 480 -27.57 5.51 -10.77
CA ASN A 480 -28.07 4.20 -10.34
C ASN A 480 -27.60 3.87 -8.92
N ILE A 481 -26.36 4.21 -8.57
CA ILE A 481 -25.82 4.01 -7.22
C ILE A 481 -26.59 4.88 -6.22
N LEU A 482 -26.76 6.17 -6.53
CA LEU A 482 -27.54 7.10 -5.70
C LEU A 482 -28.97 6.61 -5.44
N ASP A 483 -29.71 6.27 -6.51
CA ASP A 483 -31.10 5.84 -6.40
C ASP A 483 -31.23 4.46 -5.74
N ALA A 484 -30.30 3.53 -5.98
CA ALA A 484 -30.30 2.22 -5.31
C ALA A 484 -30.01 2.34 -3.82
N SER A 485 -29.07 3.21 -3.42
CA SER A 485 -28.82 3.51 -2.01
C SER A 485 -30.04 4.14 -1.33
N ALA A 486 -30.70 5.09 -1.98
CA ALA A 486 -31.92 5.71 -1.46
C ALA A 486 -33.09 4.71 -1.35
N ALA A 487 -33.26 3.84 -2.36
CA ALA A 487 -34.31 2.83 -2.35
C ALA A 487 -34.09 1.79 -1.24
N ALA A 488 -32.85 1.31 -1.08
CA ALA A 488 -32.50 0.39 0.00
C ALA A 488 -32.68 1.03 1.39
N ALA A 489 -32.30 2.30 1.56
CA ALA A 489 -32.48 3.03 2.81
C ALA A 489 -33.96 3.17 3.19
N LEU A 490 -34.82 3.56 2.23
CA LEU A 490 -36.26 3.63 2.46
C LEU A 490 -36.84 2.24 2.76
N ALA A 491 -36.47 1.21 1.99
CA ALA A 491 -36.95 -0.15 2.22
C ALA A 491 -36.61 -0.68 3.63
N ARG A 492 -35.44 -0.32 4.19
CA ARG A 492 -35.06 -0.70 5.57
C ARG A 492 -35.87 0.01 6.66
N ASP A 493 -36.41 1.18 6.35
CA ASP A 493 -37.28 1.95 7.24
C ASP A 493 -38.75 1.50 7.15
N LEU A 494 -39.10 0.69 6.15
CA LEU A 494 -40.41 0.04 6.03
C LEU A 494 -40.47 -1.25 6.87
N ARG A 495 -41.69 -1.64 7.25
CA ARG A 495 -41.98 -2.81 8.08
C ARG A 495 -42.58 -3.95 7.26
N GLY A 496 -42.32 -5.19 7.71
CA GLY A 496 -42.88 -6.39 7.07
C GLY A 496 -42.43 -6.58 5.62
N PRO A 497 -43.23 -7.29 4.80
CA PRO A 497 -43.11 -7.28 3.34
C PRO A 497 -43.41 -5.88 2.78
N ALA A 498 -42.42 -5.28 2.12
CA ALA A 498 -42.51 -3.91 1.64
C ALA A 498 -41.77 -3.68 0.33
N VAL A 499 -42.20 -2.66 -0.41
CA VAL A 499 -41.59 -2.22 -1.67
C VAL A 499 -41.45 -0.71 -1.65
N ALA A 500 -40.30 -0.22 -2.12
CA ALA A 500 -40.02 1.19 -2.34
C ALA A 500 -39.61 1.41 -3.80
N ILE A 501 -40.10 2.50 -4.42
CA ILE A 501 -39.79 2.90 -5.79
C ILE A 501 -39.25 4.33 -5.76
N ILE A 502 -37.97 4.48 -6.11
CA ILE A 502 -37.25 5.74 -6.13
C ILE A 502 -37.01 6.19 -7.57
N LYS A 503 -37.06 7.50 -7.78
CA LYS A 503 -36.53 8.15 -8.98
C LYS A 503 -35.94 9.49 -8.60
N HIS A 504 -34.68 9.74 -8.98
CA HIS A 504 -33.97 10.98 -8.65
C HIS A 504 -34.01 11.29 -7.15
N LEU A 505 -33.58 10.32 -6.34
CA LEU A 505 -33.51 10.35 -4.88
C LEU A 505 -34.84 10.53 -4.13
N ASN A 506 -35.99 10.57 -4.83
CA ASN A 506 -37.29 10.78 -4.22
C ASN A 506 -38.22 9.57 -4.45
N PRO A 507 -39.02 9.17 -3.44
CA PRO A 507 -39.98 8.09 -3.60
C PRO A 507 -41.17 8.55 -4.44
N CYS A 508 -41.44 7.82 -5.52
CA CYS A 508 -42.69 7.94 -6.27
C CYS A 508 -43.72 6.89 -5.85
N GLY A 509 -43.28 5.85 -5.14
CA GLY A 509 -44.16 4.81 -4.59
C GLY A 509 -43.50 4.09 -3.43
N ALA A 510 -44.28 3.74 -2.41
CA ALA A 510 -43.87 2.84 -1.35
C ALA A 510 -45.11 2.20 -0.71
N ALA A 511 -45.01 0.94 -0.29
CA ALA A 511 -46.11 0.28 0.39
C ALA A 511 -45.62 -0.85 1.32
N GLU A 512 -46.39 -1.06 2.39
CA GLU A 512 -46.31 -2.20 3.30
C GLU A 512 -47.57 -3.07 3.09
N ALA A 513 -47.39 -4.39 3.06
CA ALA A 513 -48.51 -5.32 2.88
C ALA A 513 -48.24 -6.68 3.54
N ALA A 514 -49.21 -7.59 3.45
CA ALA A 514 -49.08 -8.95 3.97
C ALA A 514 -48.11 -9.82 3.14
N ASP A 515 -47.88 -9.47 1.87
CA ASP A 515 -47.00 -10.16 0.94
C ASP A 515 -46.37 -9.15 -0.04
N ILE A 516 -45.24 -9.53 -0.66
CA ILE A 516 -44.47 -8.64 -1.53
C ILE A 516 -45.23 -8.28 -2.81
N GLY A 517 -46.01 -9.21 -3.39
CA GLY A 517 -46.77 -8.95 -4.62
C GLY A 517 -47.81 -7.85 -4.41
N THR A 518 -48.56 -7.93 -3.31
CA THR A 518 -49.51 -6.88 -2.91
C THR A 518 -48.79 -5.55 -2.63
N ALA A 519 -47.63 -5.58 -1.96
CA ALA A 519 -46.83 -4.38 -1.71
C ALA A 519 -46.35 -3.74 -3.03
N TRP A 520 -45.91 -4.54 -4.01
CA TRP A 520 -45.50 -4.06 -5.33
C TRP A 520 -46.64 -3.35 -6.06
N LEU A 521 -47.82 -3.99 -6.16
CA LEU A 521 -48.98 -3.41 -6.85
C LEU A 521 -49.40 -2.08 -6.23
N ARG A 522 -49.39 -2.00 -4.89
CA ARG A 522 -49.73 -0.78 -4.15
C ARG A 522 -48.68 0.31 -4.31
N ALA A 523 -47.38 -0.03 -4.24
CA ALA A 523 -46.30 0.93 -4.43
C ALA A 523 -46.33 1.50 -5.87
N LEU A 524 -46.53 0.64 -6.89
CA LEU A 524 -46.64 1.07 -8.28
C LEU A 524 -47.86 1.96 -8.52
N ALA A 525 -48.98 1.69 -7.86
CA ALA A 525 -50.19 2.49 -7.95
C ALA A 525 -50.05 3.90 -7.34
N GLY A 526 -49.00 4.19 -6.56
CA GLY A 526 -48.72 5.51 -6.04
C GLY A 526 -48.54 6.55 -7.15
N ASP A 527 -47.56 6.30 -8.03
CA ASP A 527 -47.33 7.08 -9.26
C ASP A 527 -46.69 6.20 -10.35
N PRO A 528 -47.51 5.48 -11.16
CA PRO A 528 -47.00 4.56 -12.18
C PRO A 528 -46.25 5.28 -13.30
N THR A 529 -46.54 6.56 -13.53
CA THR A 529 -45.86 7.36 -14.57
C THR A 529 -44.42 7.65 -14.13
N SER A 530 -44.22 8.05 -12.87
CA SER A 530 -42.89 8.30 -12.34
C SER A 530 -42.10 7.01 -12.12
N ALA A 531 -42.76 5.89 -11.78
CA ALA A 531 -42.10 4.59 -11.61
C ALA A 531 -41.39 4.09 -12.88
N PHE A 532 -41.80 4.56 -14.07
CA PHE A 532 -41.13 4.22 -15.33
C PHE A 532 -39.67 4.73 -15.32
N GLY A 533 -38.72 3.80 -15.46
CA GLY A 533 -37.28 4.03 -15.37
C GLY A 533 -36.78 4.24 -13.94
N GLY A 534 -37.60 3.90 -12.94
CA GLY A 534 -37.24 4.00 -11.53
C GLY A 534 -36.33 2.87 -11.05
N VAL A 535 -35.92 3.00 -9.79
CA VAL A 535 -35.18 1.99 -9.03
C VAL A 535 -36.09 1.43 -7.94
N VAL A 536 -36.20 0.11 -7.88
CA VAL A 536 -37.07 -0.60 -6.94
C VAL A 536 -36.21 -1.25 -5.86
N ALA A 537 -36.60 -1.11 -4.60
CA ALA A 537 -36.09 -1.91 -3.50
C ALA A 537 -37.21 -2.78 -2.91
N VAL A 538 -36.94 -4.07 -2.80
CA VAL A 538 -37.85 -5.08 -2.27
C VAL A 538 -37.33 -5.56 -0.92
N ARG A 539 -38.11 -5.36 0.13
CA ARG A 539 -37.80 -5.83 1.49
C ARG A 539 -38.16 -7.31 1.65
N GLY A 540 -37.52 -8.16 0.85
CA GLY A 540 -37.82 -9.59 0.78
C GLY A 540 -37.17 -10.26 -0.43
N THR A 541 -37.57 -11.51 -0.67
CA THR A 541 -37.14 -12.28 -1.85
C THR A 541 -38.03 -11.96 -3.04
N VAL A 542 -37.42 -11.78 -4.21
CA VAL A 542 -38.15 -11.68 -5.49
C VAL A 542 -38.39 -13.10 -6.02
N ASP A 543 -39.66 -13.50 -6.05
CA ASP A 543 -40.11 -14.77 -6.61
C ASP A 543 -40.44 -14.66 -8.12
N ALA A 544 -40.81 -15.79 -8.73
CA ALA A 544 -41.13 -15.85 -10.16
C ALA A 544 -42.35 -15.00 -10.55
N SER A 545 -43.34 -14.86 -9.67
CA SER A 545 -44.55 -14.09 -9.96
C SER A 545 -44.23 -12.60 -9.98
N LEU A 546 -43.57 -12.10 -8.94
CA LEU A 546 -43.15 -10.71 -8.87
C LEU A 546 -42.15 -10.37 -9.98
N ALA A 547 -41.26 -11.30 -10.34
CA ALA A 547 -40.35 -11.11 -11.45
C ALA A 547 -41.07 -10.82 -12.77
N LEU A 548 -42.20 -11.48 -13.05
CA LEU A 548 -43.00 -11.21 -14.25
C LEU A 548 -43.56 -9.78 -14.19
N ASP A 549 -44.16 -9.38 -13.08
CA ASP A 549 -44.70 -8.03 -12.92
C ASP A 549 -43.62 -6.95 -13.07
N LEU A 550 -42.42 -7.18 -12.53
CA LEU A 550 -41.26 -6.29 -12.68
C LEU A 550 -40.79 -6.17 -14.13
N THR A 551 -41.06 -7.15 -14.99
CA THR A 551 -40.73 -7.07 -16.43
C THR A 551 -41.76 -6.32 -17.28
N ASP A 552 -42.96 -6.07 -16.75
CA ASP A 552 -44.01 -5.35 -17.47
C ASP A 552 -43.77 -3.84 -17.53
N ILE A 553 -42.95 -3.32 -16.61
CA ILE A 553 -42.52 -1.92 -16.59
C ILE A 553 -41.02 -1.80 -16.86
N PHE A 554 -40.61 -0.69 -17.46
CA PHE A 554 -39.19 -0.37 -17.62
C PHE A 554 -38.61 0.06 -16.27
N LEU A 555 -37.63 -0.67 -15.75
CA LEU A 555 -36.89 -0.35 -14.53
C LEU A 555 -35.39 -0.31 -14.83
N GLU A 556 -34.65 0.54 -14.11
CA GLU A 556 -33.20 0.63 -14.23
C GLU A 556 -32.49 -0.38 -13.31
N VAL A 557 -32.94 -0.48 -12.05
CA VAL A 557 -32.33 -1.31 -11.00
C VAL A 557 -33.42 -1.92 -10.12
N VAL A 558 -33.23 -3.18 -9.72
CA VAL A 558 -33.96 -3.83 -8.62
C VAL A 558 -32.96 -4.25 -7.55
N VAL A 559 -33.17 -3.77 -6.32
CA VAL A 559 -32.45 -4.18 -5.11
C VAL A 559 -33.37 -5.09 -4.31
N ALA A 560 -32.89 -6.26 -3.89
CA ALA A 560 -33.68 -7.18 -3.07
C ALA A 560 -32.81 -7.98 -2.12
N ALA A 561 -33.42 -8.55 -1.07
CA ALA A 561 -32.70 -9.40 -0.13
C ALA A 561 -32.16 -10.67 -0.81
N ALA A 562 -32.93 -11.22 -1.75
CA ALA A 562 -32.58 -12.37 -2.57
C ALA A 562 -33.44 -12.41 -3.84
N PHE A 563 -33.00 -13.20 -4.81
CA PHE A 563 -33.77 -13.52 -6.02
C PHE A 563 -33.83 -15.05 -6.19
N ASP A 564 -35.03 -15.58 -6.35
CA ASP A 564 -35.19 -17.00 -6.64
C ASP A 564 -34.60 -17.35 -8.02
N PRO A 565 -34.15 -18.61 -8.24
CA PRO A 565 -33.64 -19.03 -9.55
C PRO A 565 -34.62 -18.78 -10.70
N ASP A 566 -35.91 -19.09 -10.48
CA ASP A 566 -36.97 -18.90 -11.48
C ASP A 566 -37.27 -17.41 -11.71
N ALA A 567 -37.14 -16.59 -10.66
CA ALA A 567 -37.23 -15.13 -10.77
C ALA A 567 -36.10 -14.56 -11.65
N ARG A 568 -34.86 -15.04 -11.44
CA ARG A 568 -33.71 -14.64 -12.27
C ARG A 568 -33.90 -15.05 -13.73
N GLN A 569 -34.48 -16.22 -13.98
CA GLN A 569 -34.78 -16.66 -15.33
C GLN A 569 -35.81 -15.73 -16.02
N ALA A 570 -36.87 -15.33 -15.32
CA ALA A 570 -37.85 -14.39 -15.84
C ALA A 570 -37.23 -12.99 -16.10
N LEU A 571 -36.48 -12.46 -15.14
CA LEU A 571 -35.82 -11.15 -15.24
C LEU A 571 -34.72 -11.10 -16.33
N ALA A 572 -34.17 -12.24 -16.75
CA ALA A 572 -33.22 -12.33 -17.85
C ALA A 572 -33.81 -11.84 -19.20
N ALA A 573 -35.15 -11.79 -19.34
CA ALA A 573 -35.82 -11.17 -20.48
C ALA A 573 -35.53 -9.66 -20.63
N LYS A 574 -35.06 -9.01 -19.56
CA LYS A 574 -34.62 -7.60 -19.54
C LYS A 574 -33.11 -7.52 -19.27
N PRO A 575 -32.24 -7.80 -20.26
CA PRO A 575 -30.79 -7.94 -20.03
C PRO A 575 -30.09 -6.67 -19.52
N ASN A 576 -30.72 -5.50 -19.67
CA ASN A 576 -30.18 -4.22 -19.18
C ASN A 576 -30.58 -3.90 -17.73
N LEU A 577 -31.58 -4.59 -17.18
CA LEU A 577 -32.03 -4.41 -15.80
C LEU A 577 -30.91 -4.85 -14.86
N ARG A 578 -30.50 -3.98 -13.93
CA ARG A 578 -29.53 -4.35 -12.90
C ARG A 578 -30.22 -5.02 -11.74
N LEU A 579 -29.70 -6.16 -11.32
CA LEU A 579 -30.18 -6.88 -10.14
C LEU A 579 -29.10 -6.82 -9.06
N ILE A 580 -29.38 -6.14 -7.96
CA ILE A 580 -28.48 -6.03 -6.81
C ILE A 580 -29.07 -6.89 -5.70
N GLU A 581 -28.31 -7.90 -5.27
CA GLU A 581 -28.65 -8.62 -4.05
C GLU A 581 -28.01 -7.95 -2.84
N ASP A 582 -28.86 -7.53 -1.91
CA ASP A 582 -28.47 -6.89 -0.66
C ASP A 582 -29.34 -7.43 0.49
N PRO A 583 -28.88 -8.46 1.22
CA PRO A 583 -29.59 -9.01 2.37
C PRO A 583 -29.85 -7.99 3.49
N THR A 584 -29.11 -6.88 3.51
CA THR A 584 -29.19 -5.86 4.56
C THR A 584 -30.47 -5.04 4.50
N VAL A 585 -31.24 -5.12 3.40
CA VAL A 585 -32.58 -4.53 3.32
C VAL A 585 -33.55 -5.09 4.38
N LEU A 586 -33.26 -6.28 4.92
CA LEU A 586 -34.01 -6.89 6.02
C LEU A 586 -33.54 -6.45 7.42
N LEU A 587 -32.36 -5.83 7.51
CA LEU A 587 -31.76 -5.39 8.76
C LEU A 587 -32.25 -3.99 9.14
N PRO A 588 -32.40 -3.70 10.45
CA PRO A 588 -32.77 -2.36 10.91
C PRO A 588 -31.71 -1.33 10.50
N VAL A 589 -32.12 -0.08 10.31
CA VAL A 589 -31.18 1.02 10.04
C VAL A 589 -30.32 1.27 11.29
N SER A 590 -29.00 1.28 11.12
CA SER A 590 -28.05 1.57 12.20
C SER A 590 -27.71 3.07 12.22
N PRO A 591 -27.49 3.67 13.39
CA PRO A 591 -26.92 5.01 13.49
C PRO A 591 -25.59 5.06 12.74
N GLY A 592 -25.34 6.17 12.05
CA GLY A 592 -24.16 6.36 11.23
C GLY A 592 -23.81 7.82 11.06
N ILE A 593 -22.84 8.09 10.20
CA ILE A 593 -22.40 9.44 9.88
C ILE A 593 -22.54 9.70 8.39
N GLU A 594 -23.16 10.83 8.06
CA GLU A 594 -23.26 11.37 6.72
C GLU A 594 -22.19 12.42 6.45
N LEU A 595 -21.62 12.34 5.25
CA LEU A 595 -20.63 13.26 4.71
C LEU A 595 -21.24 14.03 3.54
N ARG A 596 -21.12 15.35 3.56
CA ARG A 596 -21.56 16.21 2.44
C ARG A 596 -20.49 17.23 2.10
N THR A 597 -20.27 17.46 0.81
CA THR A 597 -19.34 18.51 0.34
C THR A 597 -20.03 19.87 0.34
N ALA A 598 -19.34 20.91 0.81
CA ALA A 598 -19.81 22.29 0.78
C ALA A 598 -18.70 23.20 0.23
N GLY A 599 -18.64 23.35 -1.10
CA GLY A 599 -17.52 24.03 -1.77
C GLY A 599 -16.21 23.30 -1.50
N GLY A 600 -15.24 24.00 -0.90
CA GLY A 600 -13.97 23.40 -0.45
C GLY A 600 -14.02 22.73 0.92
N GLY A 601 -15.15 22.80 1.63
CA GLY A 601 -15.35 22.18 2.95
C GLY A 601 -16.10 20.85 2.90
N VAL A 602 -16.08 20.12 4.02
CA VAL A 602 -16.85 18.89 4.24
C VAL A 602 -17.69 19.07 5.51
N LEU A 603 -18.97 18.75 5.42
CA LEU A 603 -19.92 18.70 6.52
C LEU A 603 -20.06 17.26 6.99
N LEU A 604 -20.03 17.07 8.31
CA LEU A 604 -20.20 15.80 8.99
C LEU A 604 -21.42 15.89 9.91
N ALA A 605 -22.35 14.94 9.81
CA ALA A 605 -23.53 14.89 10.67
C ALA A 605 -23.91 13.45 10.98
N GLU A 606 -24.57 13.23 12.11
CA GLU A 606 -25.23 11.96 12.37
C GLU A 606 -26.34 11.71 11.35
N SER A 607 -26.49 10.47 10.90
CA SER A 607 -27.61 10.06 10.04
C SER A 607 -28.94 10.26 10.75
N ASP A 608 -29.97 10.69 10.01
CA ASP A 608 -31.31 10.97 10.53
C ASP A 608 -32.13 9.69 10.82
N HIS A 609 -31.54 8.75 11.54
CA HIS A 609 -32.16 7.48 11.93
C HIS A 609 -31.88 7.17 13.41
N ARG A 610 -32.84 7.54 14.28
CA ARG A 610 -32.85 7.19 15.71
C ARG A 610 -34.16 6.52 16.09
N ALA A 611 -34.20 5.18 15.95
CA ALA A 611 -35.40 4.36 16.14
C ALA A 611 -36.13 4.61 17.46
N GLU A 612 -35.41 4.83 18.57
CA GLU A 612 -36.00 5.07 19.90
C GLU A 612 -36.79 6.37 20.02
N ALA A 613 -36.57 7.34 19.13
CA ALA A 613 -37.11 8.69 19.28
C ALA A 613 -38.11 9.09 18.18
N ASP A 614 -38.52 8.13 17.36
CA ASP A 614 -39.67 8.22 16.43
C ASP A 614 -40.78 7.22 16.82
N ASP A 615 -40.87 6.86 18.10
CA ASP A 615 -41.93 6.01 18.64
C ASP A 615 -43.30 6.73 18.56
N PRO A 616 -44.28 6.17 17.82
CA PRO A 616 -45.64 6.73 17.74
C PRO A 616 -46.32 6.86 19.11
N GLY A 617 -45.93 6.04 20.09
CA GLY A 617 -46.41 6.13 21.47
C GLY A 617 -46.03 7.44 22.18
N ALA A 618 -45.00 8.15 21.70
CA ALA A 618 -44.56 9.44 22.23
C ALA A 618 -45.24 10.64 21.55
N TRP A 619 -46.02 10.44 20.49
CA TRP A 619 -46.65 11.52 19.74
C TRP A 619 -47.86 12.09 20.49
N ARG A 620 -48.02 13.41 20.43
CA ARG A 620 -49.13 14.10 21.11
C ARG A 620 -50.26 14.40 20.12
N THR A 621 -51.47 13.92 20.41
CA THR A 621 -52.68 14.38 19.71
C THR A 621 -52.95 15.85 20.06
N ALA A 622 -52.97 16.72 19.05
CA ALA A 622 -53.21 18.15 19.21
C ALA A 622 -54.69 18.55 19.06
N THR A 623 -55.46 17.73 18.35
CA THR A 623 -56.92 17.87 18.18
C THR A 623 -57.69 17.05 19.21
N THR A 624 -59.01 17.27 19.35
CA THR A 624 -59.86 16.48 20.26
C THR A 624 -60.12 15.06 19.75
N ARG A 625 -60.20 14.87 18.42
CA ARG A 625 -60.32 13.55 17.79
C ARG A 625 -58.97 12.83 17.79
N SER A 626 -58.92 11.65 18.38
CA SER A 626 -57.81 10.70 18.22
C SER A 626 -57.85 9.98 16.88
N PRO A 627 -56.69 9.59 16.30
CA PRO A 627 -56.64 8.79 15.08
C PRO A 627 -57.30 7.43 15.30
N SER A 628 -58.00 6.94 14.27
CA SER A 628 -58.38 5.51 14.22
C SER A 628 -57.13 4.62 14.07
N PRO A 629 -57.21 3.31 14.36
CA PRO A 629 -56.08 2.40 14.18
C PRO A 629 -55.51 2.39 12.74
N SER A 630 -56.37 2.49 11.73
CA SER A 630 -55.94 2.56 10.33
C SER A 630 -55.26 3.90 10.00
N GLU A 631 -55.81 5.02 10.49
CA GLU A 631 -55.19 6.34 10.31
C GLU A 631 -53.83 6.39 11.01
N LEU A 632 -53.68 5.80 12.20
CA LEU A 632 -52.40 5.76 12.90
C LEU A 632 -51.35 4.99 12.10
N ILE A 633 -51.69 3.82 11.55
CA ILE A 633 -50.80 3.03 10.69
C ILE A 633 -50.36 3.86 9.46
N ASP A 634 -51.30 4.54 8.80
CA ASP A 634 -50.99 5.35 7.63
C ASP A 634 -50.17 6.60 7.98
N LEU A 635 -50.43 7.25 9.12
CA LEU A 635 -49.62 8.36 9.64
C LEU A 635 -48.20 7.93 9.96
N GLU A 636 -48.02 6.76 10.59
CA GLU A 636 -46.70 6.18 10.84
C GLU A 636 -45.92 5.95 9.56
N LEU A 637 -46.57 5.38 8.54
CA LEU A 637 -45.96 5.16 7.24
C LEU A 637 -45.60 6.49 6.56
N ALA A 638 -46.50 7.47 6.55
CA ALA A 638 -46.24 8.78 5.97
C ALA A 638 -45.06 9.48 6.66
N TRP A 639 -44.97 9.37 7.99
CA TRP A 639 -43.87 9.94 8.78
C TRP A 639 -42.52 9.33 8.41
N ARG A 640 -42.43 7.99 8.36
CA ARG A 640 -41.19 7.30 7.97
C ARG A 640 -40.78 7.65 6.55
N ILE A 641 -41.73 7.68 5.61
CA ILE A 641 -41.44 8.01 4.21
C ILE A 641 -40.99 9.46 4.06
N ALA A 642 -41.59 10.41 4.79
CA ALA A 642 -41.25 11.84 4.69
C ALA A 642 -39.76 12.12 4.94
N ARG A 643 -39.10 11.34 5.81
CA ARG A 643 -37.64 11.40 6.05
C ARG A 643 -36.79 11.15 4.79
N HIS A 644 -37.32 10.40 3.83
CA HIS A 644 -36.63 10.03 2.59
C HIS A 644 -37.00 10.93 1.40
N VAL A 645 -37.85 11.94 1.61
CA VAL A 645 -38.26 12.88 0.57
C VAL A 645 -37.49 14.18 0.70
N SER A 646 -37.04 14.74 -0.42
CA SER A 646 -36.39 16.05 -0.43
C SER A 646 -37.32 17.13 0.11
N SER A 647 -36.82 17.99 0.99
CA SER A 647 -37.60 19.03 1.66
C SER A 647 -37.89 20.24 0.77
N ASN A 648 -39.02 20.93 0.92
CA ASN A 648 -40.15 20.63 1.82
C ASN A 648 -40.96 19.42 1.31
N ALA A 649 -41.19 18.43 2.19
CA ALA A 649 -41.92 17.21 1.83
C ALA A 649 -43.33 17.11 2.43
N ILE A 650 -44.30 16.69 1.62
CA ILE A 650 -45.63 16.23 2.05
C ILE A 650 -45.87 14.84 1.46
N VAL A 651 -46.26 13.90 2.31
CA VAL A 651 -46.54 12.51 1.93
C VAL A 651 -47.98 12.17 2.31
N LEU A 652 -48.77 11.74 1.33
CA LEU A 652 -50.10 11.21 1.54
C LEU A 652 -50.06 9.69 1.46
N THR A 653 -50.59 9.03 2.48
CA THR A 653 -50.70 7.56 2.56
C THR A 653 -52.13 7.14 2.81
N ARG A 654 -52.49 5.98 2.27
CA ARG A 654 -53.76 5.32 2.52
C ARG A 654 -53.61 3.83 2.34
N GLU A 655 -54.20 3.04 3.23
CA GLU A 655 -54.19 1.57 3.15
C GLU A 655 -52.75 1.00 3.07
N GLN A 656 -51.84 1.57 3.87
CA GLN A 656 -50.41 1.25 3.96
C GLN A 656 -49.64 1.47 2.66
N ALA A 657 -50.07 2.42 1.83
CA ALA A 657 -49.39 2.76 0.59
C ALA A 657 -49.33 4.27 0.36
N VAL A 658 -48.26 4.73 -0.30
CA VAL A 658 -48.18 6.10 -0.82
C VAL A 658 -49.25 6.29 -1.89
N VAL A 659 -50.03 7.34 -1.74
CA VAL A 659 -50.98 7.80 -2.75
C VAL A 659 -50.58 9.11 -3.40
N GLY A 660 -49.76 9.94 -2.72
CA GLY A 660 -49.25 11.18 -3.31
C GLY A 660 -48.04 11.72 -2.56
N VAL A 661 -47.09 12.30 -3.30
CA VAL A 661 -45.86 12.89 -2.73
C VAL A 661 -45.62 14.25 -3.35
N GLY A 662 -45.46 15.27 -2.51
CA GLY A 662 -44.96 16.58 -2.89
C GLY A 662 -43.53 16.74 -2.40
N ALA A 663 -42.55 16.61 -3.30
CA ALA A 663 -41.13 16.61 -2.98
C ALA A 663 -40.43 17.90 -3.40
N GLY A 664 -39.47 18.35 -2.60
CA GLY A 664 -38.44 19.32 -2.98
C GLY A 664 -38.91 20.74 -3.24
N GLN A 665 -40.02 21.19 -2.64
CA GLN A 665 -40.53 22.54 -2.87
C GLN A 665 -39.98 23.55 -1.87
N MET A 666 -39.82 24.80 -2.30
CA MET A 666 -39.44 25.91 -1.42
C MET A 666 -40.60 26.34 -0.50
N SER A 667 -41.83 26.09 -0.91
CA SER A 667 -43.06 26.45 -0.20
C SER A 667 -43.82 25.19 0.24
N ARG A 668 -44.26 25.18 1.51
CA ARG A 668 -44.98 24.05 2.11
C ARG A 668 -46.32 23.75 1.43
N VAL A 669 -47.08 24.80 1.12
CA VAL A 669 -48.39 24.68 0.47
C VAL A 669 -48.29 24.14 -0.96
N ASP A 670 -47.16 24.40 -1.65
CA ASP A 670 -46.91 23.84 -2.98
C ASP A 670 -46.61 22.34 -2.89
N SER A 671 -45.90 21.88 -1.86
CA SER A 671 -45.78 20.44 -1.59
C SER A 671 -47.14 19.80 -1.29
N CYS A 672 -48.01 20.46 -0.52
CA CYS A 672 -49.38 19.97 -0.29
C CYS A 672 -50.16 19.84 -1.60
N ARG A 673 -50.10 20.88 -2.44
CA ARG A 673 -50.76 20.92 -3.74
C ARG A 673 -50.30 19.77 -4.63
N LEU A 674 -48.99 19.59 -4.77
CA LEU A 674 -48.42 18.50 -5.57
C LEU A 674 -48.82 17.13 -5.04
N ALA A 675 -48.76 16.92 -3.73
CA ALA A 675 -49.14 15.64 -3.13
C ALA A 675 -50.63 15.30 -3.39
N VAL A 676 -51.52 16.29 -3.22
CA VAL A 676 -52.95 16.16 -3.50
C VAL A 676 -53.23 15.92 -4.97
N GLU A 677 -52.58 16.67 -5.88
CA GLU A 677 -52.73 16.49 -7.33
C GLU A 677 -52.24 15.09 -7.76
N LYS A 678 -51.12 14.61 -7.19
CA LYS A 678 -50.60 13.27 -7.44
C LYS A 678 -51.53 12.18 -6.95
N ALA A 679 -52.20 12.36 -5.81
CA ALA A 679 -53.18 11.42 -5.29
C ALA A 679 -54.47 11.41 -6.11
N GLY A 680 -54.92 12.59 -6.54
CA GLY A 680 -56.24 12.75 -7.14
C GLY A 680 -57.37 12.58 -6.10
N PRO A 681 -58.62 12.94 -6.46
CA PRO A 681 -59.72 13.08 -5.50
C PRO A 681 -60.06 11.78 -4.78
N ASP A 682 -60.04 10.65 -5.50
CA ASP A 682 -60.48 9.36 -4.94
C ASP A 682 -59.50 8.79 -3.90
N ARG A 683 -58.20 8.92 -4.15
CA ARG A 683 -57.15 8.37 -3.27
C ARG A 683 -56.77 9.34 -2.14
N ALA A 684 -56.88 10.65 -2.37
CA ALA A 684 -56.66 11.66 -1.32
C ALA A 684 -57.75 11.63 -0.24
N SER A 685 -58.99 11.30 -0.62
CA SER A 685 -60.09 11.16 0.32
C SER A 685 -59.82 10.01 1.31
N GLY A 686 -59.85 10.33 2.60
CA GLY A 686 -59.55 9.39 3.70
C GLY A 686 -58.06 9.12 3.90
N ALA A 687 -57.16 9.80 3.19
CA ALA A 687 -55.72 9.62 3.36
C ALA A 687 -55.21 10.28 4.65
N ALA A 688 -54.08 9.79 5.13
CA ALA A 688 -53.25 10.42 6.15
C ALA A 688 -52.16 11.28 5.49
N CYS A 689 -51.74 12.35 6.14
CA CYS A 689 -50.75 13.30 5.65
C CYS A 689 -49.59 13.44 6.63
N GLY A 690 -48.38 13.11 6.18
CA GLY A 690 -47.12 13.38 6.88
C GLY A 690 -46.41 14.60 6.32
N SER A 691 -45.95 15.49 7.20
CA SER A 691 -45.15 16.66 6.83
C SER A 691 -43.79 16.63 7.53
N ASP A 692 -42.70 16.66 6.77
CA ASP A 692 -41.32 16.57 7.31
C ASP A 692 -40.97 17.69 8.30
N ALA A 693 -41.60 18.86 8.16
CA ALA A 693 -41.52 20.01 9.05
C ALA A 693 -42.90 20.55 9.41
N PHE A 694 -42.95 21.51 10.35
CA PHE A 694 -44.22 22.10 10.76
C PHE A 694 -44.91 22.88 9.62
N PHE A 695 -46.23 23.01 9.68
CA PHE A 695 -46.98 23.90 8.79
C PHE A 695 -46.83 25.36 9.25
N PRO A 696 -46.25 26.26 8.43
CA PRO A 696 -46.04 27.65 8.84
C PRO A 696 -47.34 28.45 8.86
N PHE A 697 -48.30 28.09 8.03
CA PHE A 697 -49.63 28.69 7.90
C PHE A 697 -50.69 27.57 7.74
N PRO A 698 -51.98 27.88 7.98
CA PRO A 698 -53.04 26.88 7.87
C PRO A 698 -53.36 26.44 6.43
N ASP A 699 -52.98 27.23 5.43
CA ASP A 699 -53.27 27.03 4.00
C ASP A 699 -52.93 25.64 3.46
N GLY A 700 -51.77 25.09 3.84
CA GLY A 700 -51.36 23.74 3.45
C GLY A 700 -52.29 22.65 4.02
N VAL A 701 -52.77 22.83 5.25
CA VAL A 701 -53.72 21.90 5.89
C VAL A 701 -55.11 22.07 5.30
N GLU A 702 -55.55 23.31 5.07
CA GLU A 702 -56.83 23.61 4.40
C GLU A 702 -56.91 22.96 3.01
N LEU A 703 -55.80 23.01 2.24
CA LEU A 703 -55.71 22.39 0.93
C LEU A 703 -55.88 20.86 1.01
N CYS A 704 -55.14 20.20 1.90
CA CYS A 704 -55.26 18.75 2.09
C CYS A 704 -56.68 18.34 2.56
N LEU A 705 -57.27 19.10 3.50
CA LEU A 705 -58.63 18.87 3.97
C LEU A 705 -59.67 19.02 2.86
N ALA A 706 -59.52 20.00 1.97
CA ALA A 706 -60.40 20.18 0.83
C ALA A 706 -60.36 18.99 -0.15
N ALA A 707 -59.26 18.22 -0.16
CA ALA A 707 -59.12 16.98 -0.91
C ALA A 707 -59.57 15.73 -0.13
N GLY A 708 -60.07 15.89 1.09
CA GLY A 708 -60.62 14.81 1.91
C GLY A 708 -59.61 14.09 2.80
N VAL A 709 -58.40 14.61 3.00
CA VAL A 709 -57.44 14.08 3.99
C VAL A 709 -58.04 14.19 5.39
N THR A 710 -57.95 13.13 6.21
CA THR A 710 -58.62 13.07 7.53
C THR A 710 -57.66 13.07 8.72
N ALA A 711 -56.37 12.87 8.49
CA ALA A 711 -55.38 12.72 9.54
C ALA A 711 -54.05 13.38 9.16
N PHE A 712 -53.38 14.01 10.12
CA PHE A 712 -52.12 14.73 9.92
C PHE A 712 -51.08 14.36 10.97
N VAL A 713 -49.81 14.26 10.58
CA VAL A 713 -48.66 14.18 11.48
C VAL A 713 -47.60 15.20 11.05
N GLN A 714 -47.11 15.98 12.01
CA GLN A 714 -46.08 17.00 11.79
C GLN A 714 -45.25 17.19 13.08
N PRO A 715 -44.11 17.90 13.05
CA PRO A 715 -43.34 18.18 14.27
C PRO A 715 -44.06 19.07 15.29
N GLY A 716 -44.75 20.12 14.83
CA GLY A 716 -45.10 21.28 15.65
C GLY A 716 -43.91 22.21 15.93
N GLY A 717 -44.10 23.21 16.77
CA GLY A 717 -43.11 24.22 17.13
C GLY A 717 -43.26 25.54 16.36
N SER A 718 -44.32 25.73 15.56
CA SER A 718 -44.63 27.03 14.95
C SER A 718 -45.24 27.97 15.99
N GLN A 719 -44.96 29.27 15.87
CA GLN A 719 -45.72 30.30 16.60
C GLN A 719 -47.23 30.27 16.25
N ARG A 720 -47.59 29.67 15.11
CA ARG A 720 -48.95 29.55 14.58
C ARG A 720 -49.55 28.15 14.70
N ASP A 721 -48.96 27.25 15.50
CA ASP A 721 -49.48 25.88 15.68
C ASP A 721 -50.97 25.88 16.06
N ALA A 722 -51.39 26.81 16.94
CA ALA A 722 -52.78 26.92 17.36
C ALA A 722 -53.74 27.24 16.19
N GLU A 723 -53.32 28.06 15.22
CA GLU A 723 -54.14 28.39 14.03
C GLU A 723 -54.28 27.16 13.13
N VAL A 724 -53.19 26.44 12.90
CA VAL A 724 -53.13 25.22 12.08
C VAL A 724 -53.97 24.10 12.70
N VAL A 725 -53.81 23.86 14.00
CA VAL A 725 -54.58 22.84 14.75
C VAL A 725 -56.07 23.20 14.73
N ALA A 726 -56.43 24.48 14.90
CA ALA A 726 -57.82 24.90 14.86
C ALA A 726 -58.49 24.65 13.50
N VAL A 727 -57.76 24.70 12.38
CA VAL A 727 -58.30 24.32 11.06
C VAL A 727 -58.62 22.82 11.02
N ALA A 728 -57.68 21.96 11.44
CA ALA A 728 -57.90 20.52 11.46
C ALA A 728 -59.07 20.13 12.38
N GLU A 729 -59.14 20.77 13.55
CA GLU A 729 -60.23 20.60 14.52
C GLU A 729 -61.60 20.95 13.92
N ARG A 730 -61.71 22.10 13.25
CA ARG A 730 -62.98 22.53 12.60
C ARG A 730 -63.44 21.57 11.51
N ALA A 731 -62.50 20.90 10.84
CA ALA A 731 -62.80 19.92 9.80
C ALA A 731 -63.02 18.49 10.35
N GLY A 732 -62.93 18.28 11.67
CA GLY A 732 -63.05 16.96 12.30
C GLY A 732 -61.90 16.01 11.97
N ALA A 733 -60.77 16.55 11.51
CA ALA A 733 -59.55 15.79 11.26
C ALA A 733 -58.75 15.63 12.55
N THR A 734 -57.89 14.61 12.58
CA THR A 734 -56.92 14.42 13.67
C THR A 734 -55.56 15.00 13.30
N MET A 735 -54.84 15.55 14.28
CA MET A 735 -53.46 16.02 14.09
C MET A 735 -52.55 15.55 15.23
N LEU A 736 -51.46 14.88 14.89
CA LEU A 736 -50.41 14.44 15.80
C LEU A 736 -49.18 15.35 15.68
N LEU A 737 -48.56 15.64 16.82
CA LEU A 737 -47.33 16.40 16.92
C LEU A 737 -46.20 15.52 17.46
N THR A 738 -45.12 15.39 16.69
CA THR A 738 -43.99 14.50 17.00
C THR A 738 -42.88 15.17 17.80
N GLY A 739 -42.76 16.50 17.74
CA GLY A 739 -41.64 17.25 18.32
C GLY A 739 -40.31 17.08 17.58
N ARG A 740 -40.31 16.41 16.42
CA ARG A 740 -39.11 16.09 15.64
C ARG A 740 -39.28 16.45 14.17
N ARG A 741 -38.22 16.94 13.53
CA ARG A 741 -38.22 17.36 12.11
C ARG A 741 -37.22 16.51 11.31
N HIS A 742 -37.60 16.09 10.11
CA HIS A 742 -36.78 15.27 9.22
C HIS A 742 -36.49 15.96 7.89
N PHE A 743 -35.68 17.03 7.92
CA PHE A 743 -35.29 17.71 6.68
C PHE A 743 -34.25 16.93 5.90
N ARG A 744 -34.42 16.87 4.58
CA ARG A 744 -33.50 16.25 3.64
C ARG A 744 -33.23 17.19 2.47
N HIS A 745 -31.95 17.44 2.20
CA HIS A 745 -31.50 18.29 1.08
C HIS A 745 -30.57 17.54 0.15
#